data_AF-A0A7X7T843-F1
#
_entry.id   AF-A0A7X7T843-F1
#
_cell.length_a   1.000
_cell.length_b   1.000
_cell.length_c   1.000
_cell.angle_alpha   90.00
_cell.angle_beta   90.00
_cell.angle_gamma   90.00
#
_symmetry.space_group_name_H-M   'P 1'
#
loop_
_entity.id
_entity.type
_entity.pdbx_description
1 polymer ?
#
loop_
_entity_poly.entity_id
_entity_poly.type
_entity_poly.pdbx_seq_one_letter_code
_entity_poly.pdbx_strand_id
1 'polypeptide(L)'
;MHTQDNARTTRRRWRRWTGALAVVVGTMALSGGTLGAGGGLETALRGVVTLVWGDGPPEAPAAVGPFAVLTDEGGSSVELVLDEATVRAVGGLRALDRRRVEVRGAVAGIGSRLAPVAVQVREVRLIDAPAAPTAIIGVQPWVSIMCKFSDVATEPKGLAYFQNMFAYSFPGLDHYWRELSYGNANVAGSTAYGWFTLPQPRSYYIPSGGSAKLNELFNDCTAVADPSVNFAPFVGINLMFNGDLDGYAWGGARWATLDGVTKLWYTTWEPPWGYSNVSAMAHEMGHGFGLPHSDWLGGKDTYDNSWDVMSNSWAGSGSDPTYGHYGQHTISHHKNMLGWLRIPEVVNVPDGQSTSVRLERLGYPGFPIAKLVKVPVGASATNFYTVEARQRKGYDIQLPGAGTIIHEVDTTRNEPARVQGTNGAMGSAWTTGTLFRDAGRNIGIAVTGASSSASGYVVAVGNNVSLATSFPTIDAHSATGTSSNLNGVLEPGETVQFEPAWTNVSGSSIAGVSGSGYSFTGPAGATYSIPDNSASYGTIASGATASCYGQSNCYQLQVSNPATRPATHWDATFSETVTGGITRSRTIHIGNSFTDVPTSHWAYKLIETLLHSGLTSGCAERLFCPNNSVTRWEMAVFIATALAGSGAAVPVQGTIPGYGSFNCTAGGTSVFSDVPPTDGGCKFIHYILNYGITAGCAPSQYCPSQAVTRWQMAVFLGVAMSGRGVLPVSGTVPGYGSFNCVSGGSTVFGDVAPTDGGCRSVHFLATQGVTAGCAPSQYCPTSPVTRAEMAVFLSTAFGFQLYAP
;
A
#
# COMPACT_ATOMS: atom_id res chain seq x y z
N MET A 1 -68.18 6.16 37.64
CA MET A 1 -68.59 5.02 36.79
C MET A 1 -67.80 5.13 35.48
N HIS A 2 -66.57 4.61 35.45
CA HIS A 2 -66.22 3.28 34.91
C HIS A 2 -66.79 3.08 33.50
N THR A 3 -66.06 3.23 32.39
CA THR A 3 -64.76 2.63 31.95
C THR A 3 -64.70 1.12 32.05
N GLN A 4 -65.45 0.39 31.21
CA GLN A 4 -65.09 -0.95 30.74
C GLN A 4 -65.70 -1.19 29.36
N ASP A 5 -64.91 -1.07 28.29
CA ASP A 5 -65.14 -1.92 27.09
C ASP A 5 -63.98 -1.99 26.08
N ASN A 6 -62.93 -1.16 26.18
CA ASN A 6 -61.81 -1.19 25.23
C ASN A 6 -60.66 -2.19 25.54
N ALA A 7 -60.83 -3.12 26.48
CA ALA A 7 -59.74 -4.00 26.95
C ALA A 7 -59.64 -5.38 26.26
N ARG A 8 -60.61 -5.79 25.43
CA ARG A 8 -60.63 -7.14 24.83
C ARG A 8 -60.02 -7.24 23.42
N THR A 9 -59.93 -6.14 22.66
CA THR A 9 -59.33 -6.12 21.32
C THR A 9 -57.81 -5.88 21.32
N THR A 10 -57.26 -5.25 22.36
CA THR A 10 -55.82 -5.01 22.54
C THR A 10 -55.05 -6.25 22.99
N ARG A 11 -55.64 -7.14 23.80
CA ARG A 11 -54.98 -8.37 24.27
C ARG A 11 -54.77 -9.45 23.19
N ARG A 12 -55.59 -9.45 22.12
CA ARG A 12 -55.40 -10.37 20.98
C ARG A 12 -54.31 -9.90 20.00
N ARG A 13 -54.01 -8.60 19.93
CA ARG A 13 -52.86 -8.07 19.18
C ARG A 13 -51.55 -8.36 19.92
N TRP A 14 -51.46 -8.13 21.23
CA TRP A 14 -50.23 -8.37 22.00
C TRP A 14 -49.76 -9.84 22.02
N ARG A 15 -50.68 -10.82 22.04
CA ARG A 15 -50.31 -12.26 21.97
C ARG A 15 -49.75 -12.72 20.61
N ARG A 16 -49.98 -11.97 19.52
CA ARG A 16 -49.36 -12.26 18.21
C ARG A 16 -47.95 -11.69 18.08
N TRP A 17 -47.60 -10.66 18.85
CA TRP A 17 -46.27 -10.04 18.83
C TRP A 17 -45.27 -10.71 19.78
N THR A 18 -45.72 -11.24 20.93
CA THR A 18 -44.83 -12.06 21.80
C THR A 18 -44.49 -13.41 21.20
N GLY A 19 -45.33 -13.94 20.29
CA GLY A 19 -45.05 -15.17 19.55
C GLY A 19 -44.00 -15.02 18.46
N ALA A 20 -43.89 -13.85 17.83
CA ALA A 20 -42.89 -13.58 16.79
C ALA A 20 -41.49 -13.30 17.36
N LEU A 21 -41.40 -12.65 18.53
CA LEU A 21 -40.13 -12.38 19.21
C LEU A 21 -39.46 -13.65 19.77
N ALA A 22 -40.25 -14.67 20.15
CA ALA A 22 -39.74 -15.94 20.66
C ALA A 22 -39.21 -16.89 19.56
N VAL A 23 -39.65 -16.71 18.30
CA VAL A 23 -39.28 -17.60 17.18
C VAL A 23 -37.93 -17.20 16.56
N VAL A 24 -37.57 -15.91 16.58
CA VAL A 24 -36.27 -15.42 16.05
C VAL A 24 -35.10 -15.76 16.99
N VAL A 25 -35.32 -15.76 18.31
CA VAL A 25 -34.27 -16.12 19.30
C VAL A 25 -34.10 -17.64 19.43
N GLY A 26 -35.13 -18.43 19.13
CA GLY A 26 -35.10 -19.89 19.27
C GLY A 26 -34.37 -20.66 18.16
N THR A 27 -33.96 -19.99 17.08
CA THR A 27 -33.24 -20.61 15.94
C THR A 27 -31.73 -20.43 16.00
N MET A 28 -31.22 -19.56 16.87
CA MET A 28 -29.80 -19.49 17.20
C MET A 28 -29.44 -20.63 18.16
N ALA A 29 -28.34 -21.33 17.93
CA ALA A 29 -27.94 -22.47 18.78
C ALA A 29 -27.63 -22.02 20.22
N LEU A 30 -28.64 -22.07 21.08
CA LEU A 30 -28.56 -21.74 22.50
C LEU A 30 -27.80 -22.85 23.24
N SER A 31 -26.51 -22.64 23.53
CA SER A 31 -25.81 -23.44 24.54
C SER A 31 -26.20 -22.93 25.93
N GLY A 32 -26.87 -23.78 26.72
CA GLY A 32 -27.60 -23.43 27.93
C GLY A 32 -26.85 -22.62 29.00
N GLY A 33 -27.59 -21.68 29.62
CA GLY A 33 -27.19 -20.94 30.82
C GLY A 33 -28.28 -20.98 31.89
N THR A 34 -27.86 -21.10 33.15
CA THR A 34 -28.71 -21.20 34.34
C THR A 34 -29.35 -19.87 34.74
N LEU A 35 -30.62 -19.92 35.16
CA LEU A 35 -31.40 -18.76 35.63
C LEU A 35 -30.94 -18.26 37.01
N GLY A 36 -30.33 -17.07 37.06
CA GLY A 36 -30.14 -16.28 38.28
C GLY A 36 -31.24 -15.21 38.42
N ALA A 37 -31.81 -15.09 39.61
CA ALA A 37 -32.90 -14.16 39.89
C ALA A 37 -32.47 -12.69 39.74
N GLY A 38 -32.97 -12.01 38.70
CA GLY A 38 -32.82 -10.57 38.47
C GLY A 38 -32.28 -10.14 37.10
N GLY A 39 -31.85 -11.06 36.24
CA GLY A 39 -31.26 -10.76 34.92
C GLY A 39 -32.16 -11.18 33.76
N GLY A 40 -32.24 -10.37 32.70
CA GLY A 40 -32.79 -10.80 31.41
C GLY A 40 -32.02 -12.00 30.85
N LEU A 41 -32.63 -12.76 29.93
CA LEU A 41 -31.99 -13.92 29.27
C LEU A 41 -30.66 -13.49 28.62
N GLU A 42 -29.54 -13.84 29.25
CA GLU A 42 -28.21 -13.69 28.66
C GLU A 42 -28.06 -14.73 27.55
N THR A 43 -27.76 -14.25 26.34
CA THR A 43 -27.59 -15.09 25.15
C THR A 43 -26.14 -15.03 24.71
N ALA A 44 -25.51 -16.20 24.56
CA ALA A 44 -24.22 -16.34 23.91
C ALA A 44 -24.47 -16.59 22.42
N LEU A 45 -23.98 -15.71 21.56
CA LEU A 45 -24.13 -15.79 20.11
C LEU A 45 -22.77 -16.00 19.46
N ARG A 46 -22.71 -16.87 18.45
CA ARG A 46 -21.50 -17.15 17.69
C ARG A 46 -21.75 -16.90 16.22
N GLY A 47 -20.82 -16.20 15.59
CA GLY A 47 -20.95 -15.85 14.19
C GLY A 47 -19.78 -15.01 13.70
N VAL A 48 -19.86 -14.60 12.44
CA VAL A 48 -18.93 -13.66 11.82
C VAL A 48 -19.46 -12.26 12.02
N VAL A 49 -18.62 -11.37 12.55
CA VAL A 49 -18.93 -9.94 12.61
C VAL A 49 -18.50 -9.26 11.33
N THR A 50 -19.36 -8.41 10.77
CA THR A 50 -19.06 -7.56 9.63
C THR A 50 -19.41 -6.11 9.96
N LEU A 51 -18.62 -5.18 9.46
CA LEU A 51 -18.93 -3.75 9.52
C LEU A 51 -19.57 -3.28 8.22
N VAL A 52 -20.59 -2.45 8.35
CA VAL A 52 -21.27 -1.79 7.22
C VAL A 52 -21.34 -0.29 7.49
N TRP A 53 -21.04 0.49 6.46
CA TRP A 53 -20.90 1.93 6.45
C TRP A 53 -22.01 2.54 5.60
N GLY A 54 -22.46 3.74 5.95
CA GLY A 54 -23.56 4.43 5.30
C GLY A 54 -23.18 5.85 4.95
N ASP A 55 -23.27 6.17 3.66
CA ASP A 55 -22.57 7.28 3.04
C ASP A 55 -23.52 8.12 2.18
N GLY A 56 -23.58 9.42 2.48
CA GLY A 56 -24.54 10.32 1.88
C GLY A 56 -24.00 11.05 0.63
N PRO A 57 -24.88 11.66 -0.19
CA PRO A 57 -24.45 12.62 -1.21
C PRO A 57 -23.81 13.87 -0.55
N PRO A 58 -23.16 14.77 -1.32
CA PRO A 58 -22.43 15.92 -0.77
C PRO A 58 -23.23 16.83 0.17
N GLU A 59 -24.55 16.88 0.01
CA GLU A 59 -25.46 17.73 0.79
C GLU A 59 -26.07 17.01 2.00
N ALA A 60 -25.73 15.73 2.21
CA ALA A 60 -26.26 14.94 3.31
C ALA A 60 -25.68 15.38 4.67
N PRO A 61 -26.45 15.20 5.77
CA PRO A 61 -25.91 15.36 7.11
C PRO A 61 -24.78 14.34 7.39
N ALA A 62 -24.02 14.60 8.46
CA ALA A 62 -22.82 13.84 8.85
C ALA A 62 -22.96 12.32 8.75
N ALA A 63 -21.84 11.66 8.41
CA ALA A 63 -21.72 10.22 8.20
C ALA A 63 -22.44 9.38 9.26
N VAL A 64 -23.03 8.26 8.82
CA VAL A 64 -23.53 7.26 9.76
C VAL A 64 -22.35 6.37 10.17
N GLY A 65 -22.05 6.34 11.47
CA GLY A 65 -21.00 5.48 12.00
C GLY A 65 -21.21 4.00 11.64
N PRO A 66 -20.14 3.18 11.69
CA PRO A 66 -20.21 1.79 11.25
C PRO A 66 -21.16 0.96 12.13
N PHE A 67 -21.95 0.12 11.49
CA PHE A 67 -22.79 -0.87 12.18
C PHE A 67 -22.07 -2.21 12.23
N ALA A 68 -22.00 -2.79 13.43
CA ALA A 68 -21.49 -4.15 13.61
C ALA A 68 -22.63 -5.16 13.55
N VAL A 69 -22.54 -6.11 12.62
CA VAL A 69 -23.54 -7.15 12.40
C VAL A 69 -22.90 -8.50 12.63
N LEU A 70 -23.45 -9.29 13.56
CA LEU A 70 -23.06 -10.68 13.74
C LEU A 70 -24.01 -11.57 12.93
N THR A 71 -23.46 -12.38 12.03
CA THR A 71 -24.21 -13.39 11.28
C THR A 71 -23.75 -14.79 11.68
N ASP A 72 -24.67 -15.64 12.10
CA ASP A 72 -24.37 -17.02 12.48
C ASP A 72 -24.18 -17.96 11.27
N GLU A 73 -23.83 -19.22 11.53
CA GLU A 73 -23.65 -20.22 10.47
C GLU A 73 -24.95 -20.59 9.75
N GLY A 74 -26.12 -20.29 10.35
CA GLY A 74 -27.44 -20.44 9.75
C GLY A 74 -27.88 -19.25 8.89
N GLY A 75 -27.07 -18.19 8.81
CA GLY A 75 -27.38 -16.97 8.06
C GLY A 75 -28.30 -16.00 8.80
N SER A 76 -28.59 -16.22 10.09
CA SER A 76 -29.34 -15.29 10.92
C SER A 76 -28.43 -14.19 11.42
N SER A 77 -28.87 -12.93 11.30
CA SER A 77 -28.07 -11.76 11.68
C SER A 77 -28.68 -10.99 12.85
N VAL A 78 -27.82 -10.48 13.72
CA VAL A 78 -28.16 -9.51 14.78
C VAL A 78 -27.23 -8.31 14.71
N GLU A 79 -27.74 -7.14 15.07
CA GLU A 79 -26.92 -5.95 15.26
C GLU A 79 -26.28 -5.98 16.65
N LEU A 80 -25.01 -5.62 16.71
CA LEU A 80 -24.26 -5.50 17.94
C LEU A 80 -24.20 -4.04 18.37
N VAL A 81 -24.82 -3.73 19.52
CA VAL A 81 -24.66 -2.44 20.19
C VAL A 81 -23.52 -2.57 21.19
N LEU A 82 -22.36 -2.03 20.82
CA LEU A 82 -21.11 -2.13 21.57
C LEU A 82 -20.80 -0.78 22.23
N ASP A 83 -20.49 -0.79 23.53
CA ASP A 83 -19.97 0.42 24.19
C ASP A 83 -18.46 0.60 23.93
N GLU A 84 -17.98 1.82 24.14
CA GLU A 84 -16.59 2.18 23.87
C GLU A 84 -15.60 1.33 24.68
N ALA A 85 -15.94 0.95 25.91
CA ALA A 85 -15.09 0.14 26.76
C ALA A 85 -14.91 -1.28 26.18
N THR A 86 -16.00 -1.90 25.74
CA THR A 86 -16.03 -3.21 25.10
C THR A 86 -15.23 -3.19 23.80
N VAL A 87 -15.42 -2.14 22.98
CA VAL A 87 -14.70 -1.95 21.72
C VAL A 87 -13.19 -1.79 21.95
N ARG A 88 -12.79 -0.96 22.93
CA ARG A 88 -11.37 -0.76 23.25
C ARG A 88 -10.72 -2.03 23.82
N ALA A 89 -11.45 -2.82 24.61
CA ALA A 89 -10.92 -4.06 25.20
C ALA A 89 -10.48 -5.10 24.15
N VAL A 90 -11.10 -5.10 22.97
CA VAL A 90 -10.75 -5.98 21.85
C VAL A 90 -9.80 -5.34 20.83
N GLY A 91 -9.32 -4.12 21.09
CA GLY A 91 -8.38 -3.41 20.21
C GLY A 91 -9.05 -2.52 19.15
N GLY A 92 -10.32 -2.15 19.33
CA GLY A 92 -11.10 -1.33 18.40
C GLY A 92 -12.13 -2.14 17.61
N LEU A 93 -13.10 -1.45 17.01
CA LEU A 93 -14.25 -2.09 16.35
C LEU A 93 -13.80 -2.94 15.15
N ARG A 94 -12.80 -2.46 14.42
CA ARG A 94 -12.19 -3.17 13.28
C ARG A 94 -11.51 -4.47 13.65
N ALA A 95 -11.09 -4.67 14.91
CA ALA A 95 -10.53 -5.94 15.33
C ALA A 95 -11.55 -7.09 15.25
N LEU A 96 -12.85 -6.75 15.23
CA LEU A 96 -13.95 -7.70 15.09
C LEU A 96 -14.37 -7.91 13.63
N ASP A 97 -14.05 -6.98 12.73
CA ASP A 97 -14.52 -7.02 11.35
C ASP A 97 -13.98 -8.23 10.59
N ARG A 98 -14.89 -8.98 9.96
CA ARG A 98 -14.65 -10.23 9.23
C ARG A 98 -14.10 -11.38 10.10
N ARG A 99 -14.34 -11.33 11.41
CA ARG A 99 -13.84 -12.33 12.35
C ARG A 99 -14.97 -13.13 12.98
N ARG A 100 -14.71 -14.41 13.24
CA ARG A 100 -15.58 -15.22 14.08
C ARG A 100 -15.42 -14.80 15.53
N VAL A 101 -16.54 -14.53 16.17
CA VAL A 101 -16.59 -14.09 17.56
C VAL A 101 -17.65 -14.88 18.32
N GLU A 102 -17.49 -14.90 19.64
CA GLU A 102 -18.57 -15.19 20.58
C GLU A 102 -18.93 -13.88 21.29
N VAL A 103 -20.20 -13.50 21.22
CA VAL A 103 -20.76 -12.32 21.90
C VAL A 103 -21.66 -12.79 23.03
N ARG A 104 -21.55 -12.16 24.20
CA ARG A 104 -22.52 -12.32 25.28
C ARG A 104 -23.23 -10.99 25.53
N GLY A 105 -24.55 -11.04 25.58
CA GLY A 105 -25.36 -9.85 25.75
C GLY A 105 -26.81 -10.15 26.03
N ALA A 106 -27.59 -9.08 26.10
CA ALA A 106 -29.04 -9.14 26.23
C ALA A 106 -29.68 -8.46 25.02
N VAL A 107 -30.83 -8.96 24.59
CA VAL A 107 -31.62 -8.32 23.54
C VAL A 107 -31.98 -6.90 23.98
N ALA A 108 -31.53 -5.91 23.21
CA ALA A 108 -31.74 -4.50 23.48
C ALA A 108 -33.07 -3.99 22.89
N GLY A 109 -33.59 -4.67 21.86
CA GLY A 109 -34.84 -4.30 21.19
C GLY A 109 -34.87 -4.73 19.72
N ILE A 110 -35.69 -4.03 18.94
CA ILE A 110 -35.69 -4.13 17.47
C ILE A 110 -34.38 -3.52 16.97
N GLY A 111 -33.65 -4.27 16.15
CA GLY A 111 -32.38 -3.82 15.57
C GLY A 111 -32.57 -2.78 14.46
N SER A 112 -31.45 -2.25 13.99
CA SER A 112 -31.36 -1.23 12.95
C SER A 112 -31.52 -1.82 11.54
N ARG A 113 -31.09 -1.00 10.56
CA ARG A 113 -31.08 -1.22 9.10
C ARG A 113 -30.62 -2.61 8.65
N LEU A 114 -29.77 -3.26 9.44
CA LEU A 114 -28.99 -4.43 9.05
C LEU A 114 -29.35 -5.72 9.76
N ALA A 115 -30.20 -5.68 10.78
CA ALA A 115 -30.67 -6.89 11.45
C ALA A 115 -31.97 -6.62 12.21
N PRO A 116 -32.91 -7.58 12.26
CA PRO A 116 -34.21 -7.38 12.89
C PRO A 116 -34.13 -7.20 14.41
N VAL A 117 -33.02 -7.60 15.04
CA VAL A 117 -32.81 -7.60 16.49
C VAL A 117 -31.46 -6.97 16.81
N ALA A 118 -31.45 -6.07 17.81
CA ALA A 118 -30.23 -5.51 18.39
C ALA A 118 -29.90 -6.20 19.71
N VAL A 119 -28.62 -6.49 19.92
CA VAL A 119 -28.08 -7.07 21.15
C VAL A 119 -27.15 -6.06 21.80
N GLN A 120 -27.47 -5.67 23.04
CA GLN A 120 -26.55 -4.89 23.87
C GLN A 120 -25.45 -5.83 24.33
N VAL A 121 -24.25 -5.61 23.82
CA VAL A 121 -23.10 -6.44 24.09
C VAL A 121 -22.49 -6.08 25.44
N ARG A 122 -22.16 -7.11 26.22
CA ARG A 122 -21.40 -6.98 27.48
C ARG A 122 -19.99 -7.55 27.38
N GLU A 123 -19.83 -8.59 26.56
CA GLU A 123 -18.54 -9.25 26.36
C GLU A 123 -18.42 -9.73 24.92
N VAL A 124 -17.23 -9.54 24.33
CA VAL A 124 -16.86 -10.10 23.03
C VAL A 124 -15.57 -10.89 23.17
N ARG A 125 -15.58 -12.10 22.64
CA ARG A 125 -14.40 -12.95 22.55
C ARG A 125 -14.14 -13.32 21.10
N LEU A 126 -12.95 -13.00 20.59
CA LEU A 126 -12.48 -13.50 19.30
C LEU A 126 -12.31 -15.03 19.38
N ILE A 127 -12.98 -15.75 18.47
CA ILE A 127 -12.80 -17.20 18.32
C ILE A 127 -11.59 -17.49 17.43
N ASP A 128 -11.45 -16.72 16.37
CA ASP A 128 -10.31 -16.83 15.47
C ASP A 128 -9.03 -16.37 16.19
N ALA A 129 -7.94 -17.13 16.04
CA ALA A 129 -6.62 -16.64 16.40
C ALA A 129 -6.33 -15.30 15.67
N PRO A 130 -5.56 -14.38 16.25
CA PRO A 130 -5.14 -13.16 15.56
C PRO A 130 -4.48 -13.54 14.21
N ALA A 131 -5.19 -13.29 13.12
CA ALA A 131 -4.69 -13.51 11.77
C ALA A 131 -4.18 -12.18 11.22
N ALA A 132 -3.08 -12.22 10.45
CA ALA A 132 -2.69 -11.09 9.65
C ALA A 132 -3.83 -10.72 8.68
N PRO A 133 -4.08 -9.42 8.42
CA PRO A 133 -5.07 -9.01 7.43
C PRO A 133 -4.82 -9.73 6.10
N THR A 134 -5.88 -10.29 5.51
CA THR A 134 -5.76 -10.90 4.18
C THR A 134 -5.56 -9.80 3.15
N ALA A 135 -4.40 -9.80 2.49
CA ALA A 135 -4.12 -8.86 1.41
C ALA A 135 -5.12 -9.04 0.26
N ILE A 136 -5.59 -7.93 -0.31
CA ILE A 136 -6.48 -7.94 -1.47
C ILE A 136 -5.61 -7.94 -2.72
N ILE A 137 -5.38 -9.11 -3.31
CA ILE A 137 -4.48 -9.26 -4.47
C ILE A 137 -5.11 -10.16 -5.54
N GLY A 138 -4.64 -10.04 -6.78
CA GLY A 138 -5.14 -10.80 -7.92
C GLY A 138 -6.46 -10.28 -8.48
N VAL A 139 -7.17 -11.15 -9.18
CA VAL A 139 -8.48 -10.85 -9.79
C VAL A 139 -9.55 -10.95 -8.70
N GLN A 140 -10.30 -9.87 -8.50
CA GLN A 140 -11.34 -9.70 -7.50
C GLN A 140 -12.66 -9.40 -8.24
N PRO A 141 -13.30 -10.39 -8.90
CA PRO A 141 -14.46 -10.13 -9.76
C PRO A 141 -15.71 -9.76 -8.94
N TRP A 142 -16.44 -8.73 -9.36
CA TRP A 142 -17.70 -8.27 -8.77
C TRP A 142 -18.87 -8.48 -9.73
N VAL A 143 -20.07 -8.65 -9.19
CA VAL A 143 -21.30 -8.64 -9.98
C VAL A 143 -22.20 -7.50 -9.54
N SER A 144 -22.66 -6.68 -10.48
CA SER A 144 -23.73 -5.71 -10.21
C SER A 144 -25.08 -6.32 -10.57
N ILE A 145 -26.01 -6.39 -9.63
CA ILE A 145 -27.39 -6.80 -9.90
C ILE A 145 -28.31 -5.60 -9.72
N MET A 146 -29.15 -5.34 -10.72
CA MET A 146 -30.08 -4.23 -10.70
C MET A 146 -31.39 -4.67 -10.06
N CYS A 147 -31.75 -4.06 -8.92
CA CYS A 147 -32.89 -4.42 -8.08
C CYS A 147 -34.00 -3.37 -8.22
N LYS A 148 -35.11 -3.74 -8.86
CA LYS A 148 -36.24 -2.86 -9.15
C LYS A 148 -37.30 -2.95 -8.06
N PHE A 149 -37.59 -1.87 -7.35
CA PHE A 149 -38.77 -1.78 -6.50
C PHE A 149 -40.04 -1.97 -7.33
N SER A 150 -40.94 -2.85 -6.89
CA SER A 150 -42.14 -3.22 -7.66
C SER A 150 -43.11 -2.07 -7.96
N ASP A 151 -43.07 -1.02 -7.14
CA ASP A 151 -43.91 0.19 -7.24
C ASP A 151 -43.18 1.40 -7.86
N VAL A 152 -41.91 1.27 -8.25
CA VAL A 152 -41.14 2.31 -8.93
C VAL A 152 -40.91 1.91 -10.38
N ALA A 153 -41.52 2.64 -11.31
CA ALA A 153 -41.49 2.27 -12.73
C ALA A 153 -40.14 2.57 -13.41
N THR A 154 -39.50 3.67 -13.03
CA THR A 154 -38.28 4.20 -13.66
C THR A 154 -37.11 3.24 -13.49
N GLU A 155 -36.30 3.11 -14.54
CA GLU A 155 -35.03 2.39 -14.55
C GLU A 155 -33.94 3.38 -14.99
N PRO A 156 -33.24 4.04 -14.05
CA PRO A 156 -32.44 5.24 -14.36
C PRO A 156 -31.31 5.01 -15.35
N LYS A 157 -30.76 3.79 -15.38
CA LYS A 157 -29.66 3.37 -16.26
C LYS A 157 -29.95 1.97 -16.79
N GLY A 158 -29.53 1.71 -18.03
CA GLY A 158 -29.66 0.40 -18.67
C GLY A 158 -28.50 -0.53 -18.35
N LEU A 159 -28.65 -1.83 -18.65
CA LEU A 159 -27.64 -2.86 -18.37
C LEU A 159 -26.22 -2.53 -18.88
N ALA A 160 -26.11 -2.02 -20.11
CA ALA A 160 -24.83 -1.68 -20.72
C ALA A 160 -24.05 -0.63 -19.93
N TYR A 161 -24.73 0.29 -19.24
CA TYR A 161 -24.07 1.29 -18.39
C TYR A 161 -23.28 0.61 -17.27
N PHE A 162 -23.90 -0.34 -16.57
CA PHE A 162 -23.27 -1.05 -15.45
C PHE A 162 -22.21 -2.06 -15.91
N GLN A 163 -22.40 -2.70 -17.06
CA GLN A 163 -21.37 -3.57 -17.65
C GLN A 163 -20.13 -2.77 -18.04
N ASN A 164 -20.32 -1.61 -18.68
CA ASN A 164 -19.23 -0.75 -19.12
C ASN A 164 -18.55 0.00 -17.96
N MET A 165 -19.20 0.14 -16.81
CA MET A 165 -18.60 0.73 -15.60
C MET A 165 -17.37 -0.06 -15.12
N PHE A 166 -17.30 -1.37 -15.38
CA PHE A 166 -16.14 -2.22 -15.07
C PHE A 166 -15.03 -2.17 -16.13
N ALA A 167 -15.05 -1.20 -17.05
CA ALA A 167 -14.04 -1.09 -18.09
C ALA A 167 -12.62 -0.89 -17.51
N TYR A 168 -11.65 -1.45 -18.25
CA TYR A 168 -10.22 -1.23 -18.01
C TYR A 168 -9.73 0.15 -18.48
N SER A 169 -10.54 0.91 -19.22
CA SER A 169 -10.25 2.28 -19.60
C SER A 169 -10.65 3.27 -18.49
N PHE A 170 -9.84 4.30 -18.26
CA PHE A 170 -10.20 5.41 -17.40
C PHE A 170 -11.57 6.02 -17.80
N PRO A 171 -12.49 6.32 -16.86
CA PRO A 171 -12.37 6.20 -15.41
C PRO A 171 -12.98 4.90 -14.81
N GLY A 172 -13.15 3.82 -15.59
CA GLY A 172 -13.82 2.58 -15.17
C GLY A 172 -13.21 1.92 -13.93
N LEU A 173 -14.01 1.10 -13.23
CA LEU A 173 -13.64 0.51 -11.94
C LEU A 173 -12.42 -0.43 -12.05
N ASP A 174 -12.28 -1.20 -13.14
CA ASP A 174 -11.08 -2.04 -13.34
C ASP A 174 -9.82 -1.21 -13.55
N HIS A 175 -9.93 -0.07 -14.24
CA HIS A 175 -8.84 0.89 -14.35
C HIS A 175 -8.45 1.44 -12.97
N TYR A 176 -9.43 1.92 -12.21
CA TYR A 176 -9.24 2.53 -10.91
C TYR A 176 -8.55 1.60 -9.90
N TRP A 177 -9.07 0.37 -9.71
CA TRP A 177 -8.52 -0.58 -8.75
C TRP A 177 -7.11 -1.03 -9.12
N ARG A 178 -6.78 -1.12 -10.42
CA ARG A 178 -5.41 -1.40 -10.87
C ARG A 178 -4.47 -0.24 -10.59
N GLU A 179 -4.86 1.00 -10.91
CA GLU A 179 -4.00 2.17 -10.68
C GLU A 179 -3.70 2.33 -9.18
N LEU A 180 -4.74 2.21 -8.35
CA LEU A 180 -4.65 2.44 -6.93
C LEU A 180 -3.84 1.34 -6.21
N SER A 181 -3.91 0.10 -6.69
CA SER A 181 -3.18 -1.06 -6.14
C SER A 181 -1.82 -1.34 -6.80
N TYR A 182 -1.37 -0.50 -7.74
CA TYR A 182 -0.16 -0.76 -8.55
C TYR A 182 -0.23 -2.09 -9.31
N GLY A 183 -1.42 -2.44 -9.84
CA GLY A 183 -1.67 -3.70 -10.54
C GLY A 183 -1.79 -4.92 -9.63
N ASN A 184 -1.59 -4.79 -8.31
CA ASN A 184 -1.68 -5.91 -7.37
C ASN A 184 -3.09 -6.50 -7.30
N ALA A 185 -4.14 -5.67 -7.47
CA ALA A 185 -5.54 -6.07 -7.50
C ALA A 185 -6.24 -5.51 -8.74
N ASN A 186 -7.26 -6.23 -9.22
CA ASN A 186 -8.12 -5.78 -10.30
C ASN A 186 -9.51 -6.41 -10.18
N VAL A 187 -10.48 -5.88 -10.92
CA VAL A 187 -11.85 -6.41 -10.92
C VAL A 187 -12.21 -6.98 -12.29
N ALA A 188 -11.23 -7.53 -13.02
CA ALA A 188 -11.49 -8.18 -14.30
C ALA A 188 -12.44 -9.38 -14.14
N GLY A 189 -13.28 -9.61 -15.15
CA GLY A 189 -14.34 -10.62 -15.09
C GLY A 189 -15.59 -10.13 -14.36
N SER A 190 -15.62 -8.89 -13.86
CA SER A 190 -16.83 -8.28 -13.34
C SER A 190 -17.86 -8.02 -14.44
N THR A 191 -19.14 -8.09 -14.07
CA THR A 191 -20.25 -7.87 -15.01
C THR A 191 -21.49 -7.35 -14.28
N ALA A 192 -22.57 -7.12 -15.01
CA ALA A 192 -23.86 -6.74 -14.46
C ALA A 192 -25.01 -7.56 -15.05
N TYR A 193 -26.13 -7.64 -14.31
CA TYR A 193 -27.37 -8.32 -14.70
C TYR A 193 -28.60 -7.45 -14.45
N GLY A 194 -29.61 -7.66 -15.32
CA GLY A 194 -30.82 -6.86 -15.56
C GLY A 194 -31.66 -6.47 -14.35
N TRP A 195 -32.63 -5.58 -14.55
CA TRP A 195 -33.56 -5.13 -13.51
C TRP A 195 -34.49 -6.26 -13.05
N PHE A 196 -34.15 -6.88 -11.91
CA PHE A 196 -34.98 -7.88 -11.25
C PHE A 196 -36.01 -7.20 -10.36
N THR A 197 -37.29 -7.51 -10.57
CA THR A 197 -38.37 -6.91 -9.77
C THR A 197 -38.42 -7.55 -8.38
N LEU A 198 -38.22 -6.73 -7.35
CA LEU A 198 -38.33 -7.12 -5.96
C LEU A 198 -39.77 -7.52 -5.61
N PRO A 199 -39.98 -8.51 -4.73
CA PRO A 199 -41.31 -9.03 -4.40
C PRO A 199 -42.19 -8.05 -3.62
N GLN A 200 -41.61 -7.02 -3.01
CA GLN A 200 -42.32 -6.04 -2.19
C GLN A 200 -42.19 -4.61 -2.76
N PRO A 201 -43.10 -3.69 -2.44
CA PRO A 201 -42.97 -2.28 -2.80
C PRO A 201 -41.82 -1.61 -2.03
N ARG A 202 -41.33 -0.47 -2.52
CA ARG A 202 -40.28 0.33 -1.87
C ARG A 202 -40.62 0.62 -0.40
N SER A 203 -41.88 0.94 -0.10
CA SER A 203 -42.34 1.22 1.28
C SER A 203 -42.16 0.06 2.26
N TYR A 204 -42.02 -1.19 1.80
CA TYR A 204 -41.70 -2.33 2.66
C TYR A 204 -40.24 -2.32 3.11
N TYR A 205 -39.33 -2.04 2.17
CA TYR A 205 -37.89 -2.00 2.41
C TYR A 205 -37.44 -0.69 3.05
N ILE A 206 -38.13 0.40 2.73
CA ILE A 206 -37.87 1.75 3.24
C ILE A 206 -39.17 2.27 3.87
N PRO A 207 -39.46 1.90 5.12
CA PRO A 207 -40.66 2.39 5.82
C PRO A 207 -40.59 3.91 6.03
N SER A 208 -41.74 4.57 6.03
CA SER A 208 -41.85 6.04 6.19
C SER A 208 -41.17 6.53 7.46
N GLY A 209 -40.22 7.46 7.33
CA GLY A 209 -39.43 7.99 8.46
C GLY A 209 -38.48 6.98 9.09
N GLY A 210 -38.36 5.79 8.50
CA GLY A 210 -37.44 4.74 8.90
C GLY A 210 -36.29 4.61 7.91
N SER A 211 -35.43 3.64 8.19
CA SER A 211 -34.20 3.41 7.43
C SER A 211 -34.31 2.18 6.52
N ALA A 212 -33.41 2.08 5.54
CA ALA A 212 -33.40 0.99 4.59
C ALA A 212 -33.13 -0.34 5.31
N LYS A 213 -33.96 -1.33 5.01
CA LYS A 213 -33.82 -2.72 5.47
C LYS A 213 -32.83 -3.46 4.59
N LEU A 214 -31.54 -3.22 4.80
CA LEU A 214 -30.44 -3.69 3.95
C LEU A 214 -30.37 -5.21 3.87
N ASN A 215 -30.72 -5.92 4.95
CA ASN A 215 -30.78 -7.38 4.97
C ASN A 215 -31.87 -7.93 4.05
N GLU A 216 -33.08 -7.39 4.13
CA GLU A 216 -34.20 -7.74 3.27
C GLU A 216 -33.93 -7.35 1.81
N LEU A 217 -33.33 -6.18 1.58
CA LEU A 217 -32.90 -5.73 0.26
C LEU A 217 -31.87 -6.69 -0.36
N PHE A 218 -30.88 -7.14 0.40
CA PHE A 218 -29.93 -8.14 -0.06
C PHE A 218 -30.63 -9.46 -0.36
N ASN A 219 -31.31 -10.02 0.64
CA ASN A 219 -31.91 -11.36 0.55
C ASN A 219 -32.88 -11.46 -0.63
N ASP A 220 -33.79 -10.50 -0.74
CA ASP A 220 -34.80 -10.51 -1.80
C ASP A 220 -34.16 -10.25 -3.15
N CYS A 221 -33.21 -9.31 -3.27
CA CYS A 221 -32.58 -9.03 -4.56
C CYS A 221 -31.73 -10.19 -5.06
N THR A 222 -30.90 -10.80 -4.20
CA THR A 222 -30.11 -11.97 -4.58
C THR A 222 -31.02 -13.14 -4.92
N ALA A 223 -32.12 -13.35 -4.18
CA ALA A 223 -33.05 -14.45 -4.43
C ALA A 223 -33.78 -14.33 -5.79
N VAL A 224 -34.19 -13.12 -6.19
CA VAL A 224 -34.82 -12.93 -7.51
C VAL A 224 -33.82 -12.99 -8.66
N ALA A 225 -32.54 -12.70 -8.40
CA ALA A 225 -31.46 -12.75 -9.38
C ALA A 225 -30.85 -14.16 -9.55
N ASP A 226 -30.86 -14.99 -8.49
CA ASP A 226 -30.26 -16.34 -8.41
C ASP A 226 -30.59 -17.25 -9.62
N PRO A 227 -31.83 -17.30 -10.16
CA PRO A 227 -32.11 -18.13 -11.33
C PRO A 227 -31.36 -17.70 -12.61
N SER A 228 -30.86 -16.47 -12.66
CA SER A 228 -30.16 -15.87 -13.81
C SER A 228 -28.68 -15.56 -13.55
N VAL A 229 -28.25 -15.59 -12.29
CA VAL A 229 -26.92 -15.14 -11.85
C VAL A 229 -26.29 -16.22 -10.98
N ASN A 230 -25.20 -16.80 -11.45
CA ASN A 230 -24.33 -17.63 -10.62
C ASN A 230 -23.33 -16.71 -9.90
N PHE A 231 -23.50 -16.52 -8.60
CA PHE A 231 -22.68 -15.71 -7.71
C PHE A 231 -21.34 -16.36 -7.38
N ALA A 232 -21.22 -17.69 -7.44
CA ALA A 232 -20.03 -18.43 -6.98
C ALA A 232 -18.68 -17.87 -7.47
N PRO A 233 -18.52 -17.41 -8.74
CA PRO A 233 -17.25 -16.88 -9.24
C PRO A 233 -16.86 -15.51 -8.68
N PHE A 234 -17.80 -14.75 -8.12
CA PHE A 234 -17.58 -13.36 -7.70
C PHE A 234 -17.15 -13.28 -6.23
N VAL A 235 -16.38 -12.25 -5.88
CA VAL A 235 -16.01 -11.92 -4.49
C VAL A 235 -16.95 -10.88 -3.88
N GLY A 236 -17.58 -10.05 -4.72
CA GLY A 236 -18.45 -8.97 -4.29
C GLY A 236 -19.69 -8.79 -5.16
N ILE A 237 -20.71 -8.16 -4.57
CA ILE A 237 -22.03 -7.94 -5.14
C ILE A 237 -22.40 -6.47 -4.94
N ASN A 238 -22.64 -5.76 -6.03
CA ASN A 238 -23.21 -4.41 -5.98
C ASN A 238 -24.72 -4.50 -6.22
N LEU A 239 -25.53 -4.04 -5.27
CA LEU A 239 -26.99 -4.01 -5.39
C LEU A 239 -27.42 -2.63 -5.87
N MET A 240 -27.84 -2.51 -7.13
CA MET A 240 -28.19 -1.22 -7.76
C MET A 240 -29.69 -1.00 -7.71
N PHE A 241 -30.19 0.00 -7.00
CA PHE A 241 -31.64 0.23 -6.84
C PHE A 241 -32.19 1.29 -7.78
N ASN A 242 -33.43 1.12 -8.24
CA ASN A 242 -34.06 2.08 -9.16
C ASN A 242 -34.73 3.28 -8.46
N GLY A 243 -34.61 3.35 -7.14
CA GLY A 243 -35.10 4.45 -6.33
C GLY A 243 -34.15 4.71 -5.18
N ASP A 244 -34.28 5.89 -4.57
CA ASP A 244 -33.53 6.24 -3.38
C ASP A 244 -33.73 5.20 -2.27
N LEU A 245 -32.73 4.98 -1.43
CA LEU A 245 -32.83 4.12 -0.26
C LEU A 245 -33.34 4.97 0.91
N ASP A 246 -32.45 5.36 1.80
CA ASP A 246 -32.71 6.16 2.99
C ASP A 246 -31.84 7.41 3.04
N GLY A 247 -31.46 7.93 1.86
CA GLY A 247 -30.53 9.04 1.67
C GLY A 247 -29.04 8.63 1.62
N TYR A 248 -28.72 7.36 1.82
CA TYR A 248 -27.35 6.84 1.86
C TYR A 248 -27.12 5.73 0.83
N ALA A 249 -25.92 5.67 0.28
CA ALA A 249 -25.30 4.46 -0.25
C ALA A 249 -24.70 3.68 0.92
N TRP A 250 -24.51 2.39 0.75
CA TRP A 250 -23.98 1.54 1.82
C TRP A 250 -22.93 0.58 1.29
N GLY A 251 -21.90 0.33 2.10
CA GLY A 251 -20.77 -0.48 1.73
C GLY A 251 -20.23 -1.30 2.90
N GLY A 252 -19.75 -2.50 2.61
CA GLY A 252 -19.18 -3.38 3.63
C GLY A 252 -19.18 -4.82 3.17
N ALA A 253 -19.38 -5.73 4.12
CA ALA A 253 -19.42 -7.16 3.80
C ALA A 253 -20.57 -7.87 4.49
N ARG A 254 -20.96 -9.01 3.93
CA ARG A 254 -22.04 -9.84 4.46
C ARG A 254 -21.63 -11.31 4.40
N TRP A 255 -21.77 -12.02 5.52
CA TRP A 255 -21.64 -13.46 5.54
C TRP A 255 -22.94 -14.09 5.02
N ALA A 256 -22.89 -14.86 3.94
CA ALA A 256 -24.08 -15.48 3.35
C ALA A 256 -23.74 -16.73 2.54
N THR A 257 -24.77 -17.53 2.26
CA THR A 257 -24.70 -18.67 1.34
C THR A 257 -25.47 -18.34 0.07
N LEU A 258 -24.78 -18.30 -1.06
CA LEU A 258 -25.35 -18.11 -2.40
C LEU A 258 -24.77 -19.18 -3.33
N ASP A 259 -25.58 -19.79 -4.19
CA ASP A 259 -25.17 -20.90 -5.08
C ASP A 259 -24.38 -22.02 -4.39
N GLY A 260 -24.76 -22.36 -3.15
CA GLY A 260 -24.07 -23.37 -2.35
C GLY A 260 -22.67 -22.97 -1.83
N VAL A 261 -22.26 -21.71 -2.03
CA VAL A 261 -21.00 -21.16 -1.51
C VAL A 261 -21.28 -20.28 -0.30
N THR A 262 -20.84 -20.73 0.87
CA THR A 262 -20.87 -19.95 2.11
C THR A 262 -19.55 -19.22 2.31
N LYS A 263 -19.58 -17.89 2.21
CA LYS A 263 -18.40 -17.05 2.45
C LYS A 263 -18.81 -15.64 2.84
N LEU A 264 -17.79 -14.81 3.07
CA LEU A 264 -17.95 -13.37 3.14
C LEU A 264 -18.09 -12.81 1.72
N TRP A 265 -19.21 -12.14 1.45
CA TRP A 265 -19.48 -11.43 0.21
C TRP A 265 -19.27 -9.94 0.44
N TYR A 266 -18.38 -9.31 -0.32
CA TYR A 266 -18.31 -7.84 -0.33
C TYR A 266 -19.61 -7.31 -0.92
N THR A 267 -20.21 -6.31 -0.29
CA THR A 267 -21.58 -5.91 -0.60
C THR A 267 -21.71 -4.40 -0.60
N THR A 268 -22.39 -3.87 -1.61
CA THR A 268 -22.82 -2.47 -1.65
C THR A 268 -24.33 -2.37 -1.93
N TRP A 269 -24.97 -1.31 -1.44
CA TRP A 269 -26.35 -0.96 -1.73
C TRP A 269 -26.41 0.47 -2.27
N GLU A 270 -26.71 0.58 -3.56
CA GLU A 270 -26.45 1.79 -4.31
C GLU A 270 -27.77 2.43 -4.78
N PRO A 271 -28.13 3.61 -4.26
CA PRO A 271 -29.23 4.40 -4.81
C PRO A 271 -28.83 5.04 -6.15
N PRO A 272 -29.79 5.61 -6.91
CA PRO A 272 -29.51 6.22 -8.20
C PRO A 272 -28.41 7.28 -8.25
N TRP A 273 -28.26 8.06 -7.20
CA TRP A 273 -27.19 9.06 -7.13
C TRP A 273 -25.81 8.42 -6.89
N GLY A 274 -25.75 7.26 -6.21
CA GLY A 274 -24.51 6.53 -5.91
C GLY A 274 -23.88 5.98 -7.17
N TYR A 275 -24.57 5.10 -7.89
CA TYR A 275 -24.05 4.53 -9.15
C TYR A 275 -24.01 5.50 -10.33
N SER A 276 -24.59 6.71 -10.19
CA SER A 276 -24.39 7.79 -11.18
C SER A 276 -23.04 8.50 -11.00
N ASN A 277 -22.27 8.16 -9.96
CA ASN A 277 -20.96 8.70 -9.64
C ASN A 277 -19.98 7.55 -9.33
N VAL A 278 -19.02 7.29 -10.21
CA VAL A 278 -18.04 6.20 -10.01
C VAL A 278 -17.16 6.41 -8.77
N SER A 279 -17.04 7.64 -8.28
CA SER A 279 -16.40 7.95 -6.99
C SER A 279 -17.12 7.32 -5.80
N ALA A 280 -18.46 7.42 -5.74
CA ALA A 280 -19.26 6.79 -4.69
C ALA A 280 -19.16 5.26 -4.79
N MET A 281 -19.26 4.72 -6.01
CA MET A 281 -19.03 3.28 -6.23
C MET A 281 -17.67 2.81 -5.71
N ALA A 282 -16.61 3.56 -5.99
CA ALA A 282 -15.26 3.24 -5.52
C ALA A 282 -15.14 3.32 -3.99
N HIS A 283 -15.83 4.27 -3.35
CA HIS A 283 -15.92 4.42 -1.91
C HIS A 283 -16.60 3.20 -1.26
N GLU A 284 -17.81 2.84 -1.68
CA GLU A 284 -18.55 1.71 -1.11
C GLU A 284 -17.87 0.37 -1.35
N MET A 285 -17.29 0.17 -2.53
CA MET A 285 -16.47 -1.01 -2.81
C MET A 285 -15.20 -1.03 -1.92
N GLY A 286 -14.66 0.13 -1.54
CA GLY A 286 -13.58 0.27 -0.58
C GLY A 286 -13.95 -0.28 0.80
N HIS A 287 -15.16 0.02 1.29
CA HIS A 287 -15.70 -0.64 2.49
C HIS A 287 -15.85 -2.14 2.33
N GLY A 288 -16.26 -2.58 1.13
CA GLY A 288 -16.22 -3.98 0.71
C GLY A 288 -14.89 -4.66 1.00
N PHE A 289 -13.80 -4.05 0.53
CA PHE A 289 -12.43 -4.50 0.79
C PHE A 289 -11.92 -4.26 2.22
N GLY A 290 -12.67 -3.56 3.07
CA GLY A 290 -12.36 -3.39 4.49
C GLY A 290 -11.69 -2.09 4.84
N LEU A 291 -11.74 -1.11 3.94
CA LEU A 291 -11.30 0.23 4.26
C LEU A 291 -12.32 0.90 5.18
N PRO A 292 -11.90 1.44 6.32
CA PRO A 292 -12.73 2.36 7.09
C PRO A 292 -12.63 3.76 6.50
N HIS A 293 -13.41 4.67 7.06
CA HIS A 293 -13.21 6.08 6.79
C HIS A 293 -11.87 6.62 7.33
N SER A 294 -11.40 7.71 6.70
CA SER A 294 -10.43 8.64 7.29
C SER A 294 -11.07 10.01 7.53
N ASP A 295 -10.39 10.87 8.29
CA ASP A 295 -10.99 12.08 8.87
C ASP A 295 -9.93 13.20 9.00
N TRP A 296 -10.33 14.43 9.30
CA TRP A 296 -9.46 15.56 9.61
C TRP A 296 -9.19 15.69 11.11
N LEU A 297 -8.02 16.21 11.49
CA LEU A 297 -7.74 16.48 12.90
C LEU A 297 -8.68 17.54 13.48
N GLY A 298 -9.57 17.12 14.39
CA GLY A 298 -10.57 18.00 15.01
C GLY A 298 -11.85 18.13 14.20
N GLY A 299 -12.01 17.33 13.13
CA GLY A 299 -13.22 17.19 12.35
C GLY A 299 -14.42 16.80 13.22
N LYS A 300 -15.58 17.37 12.89
CA LYS A 300 -16.89 16.94 13.43
C LYS A 300 -17.64 16.06 12.43
N ASP A 301 -17.04 15.82 11.26
CA ASP A 301 -17.65 15.20 10.10
C ASP A 301 -16.60 14.35 9.36
N THR A 302 -16.95 13.11 9.07
CA THR A 302 -16.05 12.11 8.47
C THR A 302 -15.72 12.40 7.00
N TYR A 303 -16.41 13.33 6.34
CA TYR A 303 -16.20 13.69 4.92
C TYR A 303 -15.45 15.01 4.71
N ASP A 304 -14.49 15.33 5.56
CA ASP A 304 -13.74 16.59 5.50
C ASP A 304 -12.30 16.44 4.97
N ASN A 305 -11.82 15.20 4.75
CA ASN A 305 -10.50 14.93 4.22
C ASN A 305 -10.51 14.68 2.69
N SER A 306 -10.26 15.73 1.91
CA SER A 306 -10.15 15.66 0.43
C SER A 306 -8.91 14.92 -0.10
N TRP A 307 -8.06 14.37 0.76
CA TRP A 307 -6.90 13.58 0.36
C TRP A 307 -7.22 12.09 0.24
N ASP A 308 -8.40 11.66 0.66
CA ASP A 308 -8.80 10.25 0.68
C ASP A 308 -10.17 10.07 0.07
N VAL A 309 -10.30 9.12 -0.86
CA VAL A 309 -11.62 8.71 -1.36
C VAL A 309 -12.49 8.16 -0.24
N MET A 310 -11.91 7.52 0.79
CA MET A 310 -12.62 6.99 1.97
C MET A 310 -12.96 8.09 3.00
N SER A 311 -12.91 9.35 2.59
CA SER A 311 -13.45 10.47 3.34
C SER A 311 -14.20 11.31 2.32
N ASN A 312 -13.72 12.50 1.96
CA ASN A 312 -14.41 13.32 0.98
C ASN A 312 -14.19 12.82 -0.47
N SER A 313 -15.06 11.91 -0.93
CA SER A 313 -15.04 11.37 -2.30
C SER A 313 -15.49 12.39 -3.37
N TRP A 314 -15.90 13.60 -2.97
CA TRP A 314 -16.43 14.65 -3.85
C TRP A 314 -15.43 15.78 -4.06
N ALA A 315 -14.91 16.37 -2.98
CA ALA A 315 -13.86 17.36 -3.00
C ALA A 315 -12.51 16.65 -3.25
N GLY A 316 -11.87 16.94 -4.38
CA GLY A 316 -10.71 16.19 -4.84
C GLY A 316 -11.04 15.16 -5.94
N SER A 317 -12.32 15.05 -6.33
CA SER A 317 -12.75 14.24 -7.48
C SER A 317 -12.70 15.02 -8.79
N GLY A 318 -12.46 14.32 -9.90
CA GLY A 318 -12.73 14.85 -11.23
C GLY A 318 -14.11 14.46 -11.73
N SER A 319 -14.43 14.82 -12.98
CA SER A 319 -15.75 14.59 -13.55
C SER A 319 -15.65 13.94 -14.93
N ASP A 320 -16.52 12.98 -15.18
CA ASP A 320 -16.70 12.26 -16.44
C ASP A 320 -18.15 12.45 -16.94
N PRO A 321 -18.36 12.67 -18.25
CA PRO A 321 -19.71 12.91 -18.79
C PRO A 321 -20.65 11.71 -18.70
N THR A 322 -20.11 10.50 -18.55
CA THR A 322 -20.90 9.25 -18.47
C THR A 322 -21.11 8.83 -17.02
N TYR A 323 -20.03 8.81 -16.24
CA TYR A 323 -19.99 8.21 -14.90
C TYR A 323 -19.92 9.23 -13.75
N GLY A 324 -20.16 10.52 -14.02
CA GLY A 324 -20.20 11.56 -13.00
C GLY A 324 -18.84 11.78 -12.34
N HIS A 325 -18.82 11.95 -11.02
CA HIS A 325 -17.58 12.17 -10.28
C HIS A 325 -16.71 10.90 -10.25
N TYR A 326 -15.39 11.05 -10.41
CA TYR A 326 -14.40 9.99 -10.17
C TYR A 326 -13.42 10.41 -9.05
N GLY A 327 -13.22 9.54 -8.06
CA GLY A 327 -12.49 9.86 -6.84
C GLY A 327 -10.98 9.83 -6.98
N GLN A 328 -10.29 10.55 -6.09
CA GLN A 328 -8.84 10.50 -5.87
C GLN A 328 -8.37 9.14 -5.33
N HIS A 329 -7.06 8.95 -5.16
CA HIS A 329 -6.57 7.76 -4.45
C HIS A 329 -6.90 7.77 -2.95
N THR A 330 -6.91 6.58 -2.36
CA THR A 330 -6.88 6.43 -0.89
C THR A 330 -5.47 6.59 -0.31
N ILE A 331 -5.40 6.79 1.00
CA ILE A 331 -4.18 7.06 1.77
C ILE A 331 -3.29 5.82 1.92
N SER A 332 -2.01 6.06 2.19
CA SER A 332 -0.97 5.06 2.39
C SER A 332 -1.27 4.07 3.50
N HIS A 333 -1.95 4.48 4.58
CA HIS A 333 -2.42 3.58 5.63
C HIS A 333 -3.34 2.49 5.07
N HIS A 334 -4.34 2.87 4.27
CA HIS A 334 -5.28 1.97 3.62
C HIS A 334 -4.59 1.07 2.59
N LYS A 335 -3.71 1.62 1.75
CA LYS A 335 -2.92 0.81 0.81
C LYS A 335 -2.04 -0.23 1.52
N ASN A 336 -1.44 0.14 2.65
CA ASN A 336 -0.67 -0.80 3.49
C ASN A 336 -1.56 -1.88 4.11
N MET A 337 -2.75 -1.51 4.60
CA MET A 337 -3.72 -2.46 5.15
C MET A 337 -4.14 -3.53 4.13
N LEU A 338 -4.33 -3.14 2.87
CA LEU A 338 -4.72 -4.05 1.80
C LEU A 338 -3.56 -4.87 1.22
N GLY A 339 -2.34 -4.68 1.72
CA GLY A 339 -1.14 -5.39 1.28
C GLY A 339 -0.60 -4.92 -0.08
N TRP A 340 -0.92 -3.68 -0.48
CA TRP A 340 -0.48 -3.12 -1.76
C TRP A 340 0.88 -2.41 -1.70
N LEU A 341 1.37 -2.11 -0.49
CA LEU A 341 2.75 -1.65 -0.29
C LEU A 341 3.63 -2.84 0.08
N ARG A 342 4.76 -2.98 -0.61
CA ARG A 342 5.78 -3.99 -0.35
C ARG A 342 6.70 -3.54 0.80
N ILE A 343 7.40 -4.47 1.43
CA ILE A 343 8.30 -4.20 2.57
C ILE A 343 9.27 -3.03 2.31
N PRO A 344 10.01 -2.94 1.18
CA PRO A 344 10.93 -1.81 0.96
C PRO A 344 10.22 -0.47 0.69
N GLU A 345 8.91 -0.46 0.48
CA GLU A 345 8.13 0.78 0.28
C GLU A 345 7.63 1.36 1.61
N VAL A 346 7.79 0.65 2.73
CA VAL A 346 7.35 1.05 4.08
C VAL A 346 8.57 1.23 4.99
N VAL A 347 8.87 2.48 5.35
CA VAL A 347 9.96 2.81 6.27
C VAL A 347 9.41 3.03 7.67
N ASN A 348 9.88 2.26 8.64
CA ASN A 348 9.52 2.45 10.04
C ASN A 348 10.59 3.29 10.74
N VAL A 349 10.19 4.27 11.55
CA VAL A 349 11.08 5.09 12.39
C VAL A 349 10.72 4.90 13.87
N PRO A 350 11.25 3.85 14.53
CA PRO A 350 10.96 3.53 15.93
C PRO A 350 11.26 4.68 16.90
N ASP A 351 10.73 4.58 18.11
CA ASP A 351 11.02 5.51 19.20
C ASP A 351 12.54 5.63 19.47
N GLY A 352 13.01 6.84 19.72
CA GLY A 352 14.43 7.17 19.89
C GLY A 352 15.27 7.13 18.59
N GLN A 353 14.65 6.87 17.44
CA GLN A 353 15.35 6.85 16.15
C GLN A 353 15.03 8.06 15.28
N SER A 354 15.89 8.27 14.29
CA SER A 354 15.73 9.34 13.32
C SER A 354 16.37 8.93 12.00
N THR A 355 15.80 9.37 10.87
CA THR A 355 16.36 9.11 9.55
C THR A 355 15.82 10.11 8.52
N SER A 356 16.41 10.12 7.33
CA SER A 356 15.83 10.80 6.17
C SER A 356 15.35 9.76 5.15
N VAL A 357 14.22 10.02 4.51
CA VAL A 357 13.61 9.09 3.57
C VAL A 357 13.38 9.81 2.25
N ARG A 358 13.83 9.22 1.15
CA ARG A 358 13.36 9.59 -0.19
C ARG A 358 11.99 8.95 -0.38
N LEU A 359 10.96 9.77 -0.25
CA LEU A 359 9.55 9.38 -0.30
C LEU A 359 8.99 9.69 -1.69
N GLU A 360 8.55 8.69 -2.41
CA GLU A 360 7.91 8.81 -3.71
C GLU A 360 6.40 9.05 -3.58
N ARG A 361 5.82 9.71 -4.59
CA ARG A 361 4.37 9.91 -4.71
C ARG A 361 3.63 8.58 -4.55
N LEU A 362 2.61 8.57 -3.71
CA LEU A 362 1.80 7.39 -3.41
C LEU A 362 1.09 6.79 -4.64
N GLY A 363 0.79 7.58 -5.66
CA GLY A 363 0.22 7.08 -6.92
C GLY A 363 1.26 6.57 -7.93
N TYR A 364 2.56 6.58 -7.61
CA TYR A 364 3.60 6.15 -8.54
C TYR A 364 3.71 4.61 -8.56
N PRO A 365 3.55 3.96 -9.74
CA PRO A 365 3.60 2.50 -9.83
C PRO A 365 5.03 1.94 -9.78
N GLY A 366 6.06 2.75 -10.04
CA GLY A 366 7.45 2.28 -10.01
C GLY A 366 7.89 1.85 -8.60
N PHE A 367 8.90 0.99 -8.57
CA PHE A 367 9.39 0.25 -7.40
C PHE A 367 10.91 0.11 -7.45
N PRO A 368 11.61 0.03 -6.31
CA PRO A 368 11.26 0.39 -4.93
C PRO A 368 11.75 1.79 -4.57
N ILE A 369 10.81 2.67 -4.24
CA ILE A 369 11.12 3.87 -3.45
C ILE A 369 10.09 3.88 -2.33
N ALA A 370 10.49 4.34 -1.14
CA ALA A 370 9.56 4.45 -0.02
C ALA A 370 8.31 5.22 -0.44
N LYS A 371 7.12 4.74 -0.09
CA LYS A 371 5.83 5.39 -0.32
C LYS A 371 5.10 5.71 0.98
N LEU A 372 5.53 5.08 2.08
CA LEU A 372 5.00 5.25 3.42
C LEU A 372 6.16 5.34 4.42
N VAL A 373 6.18 6.41 5.24
CA VAL A 373 6.95 6.41 6.49
C VAL A 373 5.99 6.23 7.66
N LYS A 374 6.25 5.28 8.54
CA LYS A 374 5.48 5.00 9.76
C LYS A 374 6.30 5.35 11.00
N VAL A 375 5.75 6.20 11.86
CA VAL A 375 6.42 6.73 13.06
C VAL A 375 5.59 6.38 14.30
N PRO A 376 5.85 5.25 14.99
CA PRO A 376 5.11 4.87 16.19
C PRO A 376 5.25 5.89 17.31
N VAL A 377 4.17 6.10 18.07
CA VAL A 377 4.19 6.88 19.31
C VAL A 377 4.67 5.97 20.44
N GLY A 378 5.90 6.18 20.90
CA GLY A 378 6.56 5.25 21.82
C GLY A 378 6.65 3.84 21.22
N ALA A 379 6.32 2.82 22.01
CA ALA A 379 6.28 1.42 21.56
C ALA A 379 4.91 0.99 21.00
N SER A 380 4.00 1.92 20.69
CA SER A 380 2.63 1.58 20.30
C SER A 380 2.54 0.96 18.91
N ALA A 381 1.86 -0.18 18.81
CA ALA A 381 1.51 -0.80 17.54
C ALA A 381 0.27 -0.18 16.88
N THR A 382 -0.59 0.46 17.69
CA THR A 382 -1.90 0.98 17.28
C THR A 382 -1.91 2.49 17.10
N ASN A 383 -0.98 3.23 17.73
CA ASN A 383 -0.88 4.68 17.64
C ASN A 383 0.44 5.11 16.99
N PHE A 384 0.36 5.72 15.82
CA PHE A 384 1.52 6.10 15.01
C PHE A 384 1.18 7.20 14.01
N TYR A 385 2.18 7.92 13.52
CA TYR A 385 2.04 8.77 12.36
C TYR A 385 2.35 8.01 11.07
N THR A 386 1.68 8.38 9.99
CA THR A 386 2.03 7.99 8.62
C THR A 386 2.37 9.22 7.80
N VAL A 387 3.31 9.07 6.86
CA VAL A 387 3.77 10.13 5.97
C VAL A 387 3.76 9.61 4.55
N GLU A 388 3.10 10.32 3.64
CA GLU A 388 2.99 9.98 2.22
C GLU A 388 3.23 11.21 1.35
N ALA A 389 3.72 11.03 0.12
CA ALA A 389 3.81 12.10 -0.86
C ALA A 389 2.61 12.07 -1.83
N ARG A 390 2.01 13.23 -2.11
CA ARG A 390 0.91 13.39 -3.06
C ARG A 390 1.23 14.47 -4.11
N GLN A 391 0.77 14.24 -5.34
CA GLN A 391 0.82 15.22 -6.42
C GLN A 391 -0.40 15.09 -7.32
N ARG A 392 -0.77 16.19 -7.98
CA ARG A 392 -1.88 16.27 -8.93
C ARG A 392 -1.59 15.51 -10.24
N LYS A 393 -1.84 14.20 -10.26
CA LYS A 393 -1.61 13.34 -11.43
C LYS A 393 -2.48 12.08 -11.39
N GLY A 394 -3.04 11.68 -12.53
CA GLY A 394 -3.96 10.54 -12.60
C GLY A 394 -5.27 10.88 -11.89
N TYR A 395 -5.81 9.93 -11.11
CA TYR A 395 -7.00 10.18 -10.28
C TYR A 395 -6.80 11.29 -9.23
N ASP A 396 -5.55 11.57 -8.83
CA ASP A 396 -5.20 12.64 -7.88
C ASP A 396 -5.20 14.06 -8.50
N ILE A 397 -5.59 14.25 -9.77
CA ILE A 397 -5.44 15.52 -10.50
C ILE A 397 -6.16 16.71 -9.83
N GLN A 398 -7.22 16.45 -9.06
CA GLN A 398 -8.05 17.45 -8.40
C GLN A 398 -7.71 17.65 -6.91
N LEU A 399 -6.65 17.02 -6.39
CA LEU A 399 -6.23 17.19 -5.01
C LEU A 399 -6.00 18.67 -4.65
N PRO A 400 -6.15 19.06 -3.37
CA PRO A 400 -5.95 20.44 -2.92
C PRO A 400 -4.59 21.02 -3.27
N GLY A 401 -3.55 20.20 -3.33
CA GLY A 401 -2.20 20.62 -3.70
C GLY A 401 -1.25 19.45 -3.95
N ALA A 402 0.03 19.75 -4.02
CA ALA A 402 1.11 18.77 -4.01
C ALA A 402 1.95 18.97 -2.75
N GLY A 403 2.38 17.88 -2.12
CA GLY A 403 3.13 17.93 -0.88
C GLY A 403 3.17 16.58 -0.18
N THR A 404 3.75 16.60 1.00
CA THR A 404 3.70 15.47 1.94
C THR A 404 2.44 15.59 2.79
N ILE A 405 1.70 14.49 2.97
CA ILE A 405 0.52 14.41 3.82
C ILE A 405 0.87 13.54 5.03
N ILE A 406 0.47 14.00 6.21
CA ILE A 406 0.76 13.32 7.48
C ILE A 406 -0.57 12.95 8.12
N HIS A 407 -0.72 11.70 8.56
CA HIS A 407 -1.88 11.27 9.34
C HIS A 407 -1.45 10.78 10.72
N GLU A 408 -2.16 11.18 11.77
CA GLU A 408 -2.17 10.47 13.05
C GLU A 408 -3.09 9.27 12.89
N VAL A 409 -2.57 8.07 13.10
CA VAL A 409 -3.32 6.82 13.03
C VAL A 409 -3.45 6.24 14.42
N ASP A 410 -4.70 6.06 14.87
CA ASP A 410 -5.04 5.23 16.03
C ASP A 410 -5.97 4.13 15.54
N THR A 411 -5.45 2.91 15.48
CA THR A 411 -6.20 1.79 14.91
C THR A 411 -7.41 1.37 15.72
N THR A 412 -7.54 1.87 16.96
CA THR A 412 -8.65 1.58 17.87
C THR A 412 -9.87 2.47 17.64
N ARG A 413 -9.74 3.58 16.89
CA ARG A 413 -10.85 4.45 16.47
C ARG A 413 -11.67 3.82 15.35
N ASN A 414 -12.90 4.30 15.18
CA ASN A 414 -13.74 3.97 14.01
C ASN A 414 -13.13 4.56 12.74
N GLU A 415 -12.76 5.84 12.78
CA GLU A 415 -12.01 6.59 11.76
C GLU A 415 -10.53 6.66 12.17
N PRO A 416 -9.69 5.73 11.67
CA PRO A 416 -8.41 5.45 12.30
C PRO A 416 -7.37 6.46 11.91
N ALA A 417 -7.36 6.91 10.66
CA ALA A 417 -6.41 7.87 10.14
C ALA A 417 -7.01 9.27 10.15
N ARG A 418 -6.34 10.19 10.83
CA ARG A 418 -6.69 11.61 10.87
C ARG A 418 -5.60 12.47 10.26
N VAL A 419 -5.90 13.17 9.16
CA VAL A 419 -4.94 14.05 8.48
C VAL A 419 -4.56 15.22 9.38
N GLN A 420 -3.26 15.53 9.42
CA GLN A 420 -2.66 16.61 10.20
C GLN A 420 -2.48 17.86 9.33
N GLY A 421 -2.77 19.04 9.87
CA GLY A 421 -2.60 20.31 9.15
C GLY A 421 -3.02 21.54 9.93
N THR A 422 -2.81 22.70 9.32
CA THR A 422 -3.41 23.99 9.74
C THR A 422 -4.74 24.18 8.99
N ASN A 423 -5.71 24.92 9.56
CA ASN A 423 -7.10 25.00 9.09
C ASN A 423 -7.32 24.88 7.55
N GLY A 424 -8.03 23.82 7.12
CA GLY A 424 -8.48 23.59 5.74
C GLY A 424 -7.56 22.70 4.90
N ALA A 425 -8.11 22.05 3.86
CA ALA A 425 -7.46 20.99 3.09
C ALA A 425 -6.06 21.31 2.51
N MET A 426 -5.77 22.56 2.15
CA MET A 426 -4.42 22.97 1.69
C MET A 426 -3.41 23.09 2.83
N GLY A 427 -3.85 23.37 4.06
CA GLY A 427 -2.98 23.48 5.23
C GLY A 427 -2.45 22.13 5.75
N SER A 428 -2.83 21.03 5.10
CA SER A 428 -2.28 19.68 5.30
C SER A 428 -1.21 19.26 4.31
N ALA A 429 -0.93 20.06 3.27
CA ALA A 429 0.15 19.78 2.32
C ALA A 429 1.46 20.38 2.82
N TRP A 430 2.34 19.53 3.34
CA TRP A 430 3.68 19.92 3.82
C TRP A 430 4.67 19.94 2.65
N THR A 431 5.18 21.11 2.30
CA THR A 431 6.12 21.30 1.18
C THR A 431 7.56 21.47 1.67
N THR A 432 8.53 21.48 0.75
CA THR A 432 9.94 21.72 1.08
C THR A 432 10.12 22.98 1.94
N GLY A 433 10.91 22.86 3.00
CA GLY A 433 11.16 23.90 4.00
C GLY A 433 10.17 23.93 5.17
N THR A 434 9.18 23.04 5.20
CA THR A 434 8.19 22.96 6.31
C THR A 434 8.55 21.88 7.33
N LEU A 435 8.07 22.06 8.57
CA LEU A 435 8.22 21.12 9.68
C LEU A 435 6.87 20.87 10.36
N PHE A 436 6.41 19.62 10.34
CA PHE A 436 5.36 19.16 11.25
C PHE A 436 5.97 18.83 12.61
N ARG A 437 5.30 19.26 13.68
CA ARG A 437 5.77 19.06 15.05
C ARG A 437 4.62 18.67 15.98
N ASP A 438 4.73 17.50 16.58
CA ASP A 438 3.97 17.13 17.77
C ASP A 438 4.88 17.27 18.99
N ALA A 439 4.75 18.40 19.70
CA ALA A 439 5.57 18.69 20.87
C ALA A 439 5.23 17.77 22.06
N GLY A 440 3.97 17.34 22.20
CA GLY A 440 3.54 16.46 23.29
C GLY A 440 4.10 15.05 23.18
N ARG A 441 4.34 14.59 21.95
CA ARG A 441 4.93 13.27 21.65
C ARG A 441 6.39 13.32 21.23
N ASN A 442 7.00 14.52 21.19
CA ASN A 442 8.37 14.76 20.73
C ASN A 442 8.65 14.20 19.32
N ILE A 443 7.71 14.31 18.40
CA ILE A 443 7.85 13.86 17.00
C ILE A 443 8.00 15.06 16.07
N GLY A 444 9.00 15.02 15.19
CA GLY A 444 9.24 16.04 14.18
C GLY A 444 9.43 15.43 12.79
N ILE A 445 8.77 16.01 11.79
CA ILE A 445 8.83 15.57 10.39
C ILE A 445 9.07 16.80 9.51
N ALA A 446 10.30 16.96 9.01
CA ALA A 446 10.69 18.06 8.14
C ALA A 446 10.71 17.60 6.68
N VAL A 447 10.18 18.41 5.77
CA VAL A 447 10.27 18.17 4.32
C VAL A 447 11.44 18.98 3.79
N THR A 448 12.57 18.33 3.49
CA THR A 448 13.86 19.01 3.29
C THR A 448 14.21 19.27 1.83
N GLY A 449 13.56 18.58 0.88
CA GLY A 449 13.84 18.75 -0.54
C GLY A 449 12.95 17.90 -1.44
N ALA A 450 13.20 17.96 -2.75
CA ALA A 450 12.68 16.99 -3.71
C ALA A 450 13.46 15.67 -3.61
N SER A 451 12.78 14.56 -3.89
CA SER A 451 13.46 13.27 -4.09
C SER A 451 14.29 13.27 -5.38
N SER A 452 15.03 12.19 -5.64
CA SER A 452 15.70 11.98 -6.93
C SER A 452 14.73 11.79 -8.10
N SER A 453 13.45 11.55 -7.81
CA SER A 453 12.37 11.58 -8.78
C SER A 453 11.69 12.95 -8.80
N ALA A 454 11.23 13.39 -9.98
CA ALA A 454 10.48 14.63 -10.13
C ALA A 454 9.13 14.64 -9.37
N SER A 455 8.69 13.49 -8.84
CA SER A 455 7.42 13.32 -8.15
C SER A 455 7.50 13.11 -6.64
N GLY A 456 8.70 12.88 -6.07
CA GLY A 456 8.88 12.59 -4.65
C GLY A 456 9.46 13.75 -3.82
N TYR A 457 9.53 13.54 -2.51
CA TYR A 457 10.13 14.46 -1.52
C TYR A 457 11.18 13.74 -0.67
N VAL A 458 12.09 14.51 -0.05
CA VAL A 458 12.90 14.01 1.06
C VAL A 458 12.25 14.45 2.36
N VAL A 459 11.98 13.49 3.24
CA VAL A 459 11.42 13.75 4.58
C VAL A 459 12.42 13.31 5.65
N ALA A 460 12.79 14.22 6.53
CA ALA A 460 13.61 13.95 7.70
C ALA A 460 12.70 13.77 8.92
N VAL A 461 12.83 12.63 9.60
CA VAL A 461 11.98 12.24 10.70
C VAL A 461 12.81 12.06 11.95
N GLY A 462 12.40 12.68 13.05
CA GLY A 462 12.89 12.38 14.40
C GLY A 462 11.74 11.90 15.27
N ASN A 463 11.90 10.72 15.87
CA ASN A 463 10.98 10.16 16.84
C ASN A 463 11.63 10.22 18.21
N ASN A 464 11.17 11.14 19.06
CA ASN A 464 11.80 11.44 20.35
C ASN A 464 13.27 11.88 20.25
N VAL A 465 13.64 12.49 19.11
CA VAL A 465 15.00 12.98 18.81
C VAL A 465 14.90 14.34 18.10
N SER A 466 15.81 15.26 18.43
CA SER A 466 15.79 16.65 17.91
C SER A 466 16.55 16.83 16.58
N LEU A 467 17.47 15.92 16.25
CA LEU A 467 18.24 15.95 15.01
C LEU A 467 18.04 14.64 14.24
N ALA A 468 17.60 14.77 12.99
CA ALA A 468 17.48 13.66 12.06
C ALA A 468 18.69 13.60 11.13
N THR A 469 19.25 12.41 10.97
CA THR A 469 20.37 12.20 10.05
C THR A 469 19.91 12.34 8.60
N SER A 470 20.76 12.92 7.76
CA SER A 470 20.52 13.12 6.33
C SER A 470 21.50 12.26 5.52
N PHE A 471 21.23 12.10 4.22
CA PHE A 471 22.11 11.32 3.33
C PHE A 471 23.52 11.93 3.32
N PRO A 472 24.56 11.19 3.74
CA PRO A 472 25.90 11.73 3.78
C PRO A 472 26.54 11.74 2.39
N THR A 473 27.54 12.59 2.23
CA THR A 473 28.49 12.53 1.12
C THR A 473 29.84 12.03 1.63
N ILE A 474 30.57 11.31 0.80
CA ILE A 474 31.93 10.85 1.07
C ILE A 474 32.70 10.91 -0.23
N ASP A 475 33.98 11.25 -0.16
CA ASP A 475 34.86 11.33 -1.33
C ASP A 475 34.22 12.15 -2.47
N ALA A 476 33.50 13.21 -2.10
CA ALA A 476 32.80 14.08 -3.04
C ALA A 476 33.54 15.41 -3.24
N HIS A 477 34.31 15.84 -2.23
CA HIS A 477 35.09 17.06 -2.27
C HIS A 477 36.51 16.82 -1.75
N SER A 478 37.47 17.48 -2.38
CA SER A 478 38.87 17.48 -1.95
C SER A 478 39.03 18.36 -0.71
N ALA A 479 39.86 17.93 0.23
CA ALA A 479 40.26 18.74 1.38
C ALA A 479 41.75 18.60 1.69
N THR A 480 42.31 19.55 2.43
CA THR A 480 43.72 19.50 2.84
C THR A 480 44.00 18.21 3.61
N GLY A 481 45.03 17.46 3.21
CA GLY A 481 45.39 16.18 3.85
C GLY A 481 44.63 14.96 3.33
N THR A 482 43.71 15.15 2.36
CA THR A 482 43.06 14.03 1.65
C THR A 482 43.90 13.53 0.48
N SER A 483 43.76 12.25 0.17
CA SER A 483 44.25 11.59 -1.06
C SER A 483 43.05 11.04 -1.85
N SER A 484 42.09 11.95 -2.11
CA SER A 484 40.79 11.67 -2.72
C SER A 484 40.86 11.68 -4.24
N ASN A 485 40.11 10.77 -4.88
CA ASN A 485 39.94 10.73 -6.33
C ASN A 485 38.55 11.22 -6.79
N LEU A 486 37.70 11.62 -5.83
CA LEU A 486 36.38 12.23 -6.02
C LEU A 486 35.38 11.35 -6.75
N ASN A 487 35.50 10.03 -6.61
CA ASN A 487 34.59 9.06 -7.21
C ASN A 487 33.35 8.78 -6.32
N GLY A 488 33.39 9.26 -5.06
CA GLY A 488 32.30 9.11 -4.11
C GLY A 488 32.25 7.77 -3.42
N VAL A 489 33.39 7.08 -3.29
CA VAL A 489 33.64 5.81 -2.60
C VAL A 489 35.01 5.95 -1.90
N LEU A 490 35.18 5.35 -0.71
CA LEU A 490 36.46 5.34 0.00
C LEU A 490 37.26 4.10 -0.41
N GLU A 491 38.47 4.26 -0.96
CA GLU A 491 39.34 3.13 -1.28
C GLU A 491 40.42 2.83 -0.22
N PRO A 492 40.98 1.60 -0.20
CA PRO A 492 42.15 1.28 0.61
C PRO A 492 43.36 2.13 0.22
N GLY A 493 43.98 2.78 1.22
CA GLY A 493 45.11 3.70 1.03
C GLY A 493 44.70 5.16 0.87
N GLU A 494 43.41 5.46 0.81
CA GLU A 494 42.92 6.82 0.69
C GLU A 494 42.57 7.45 2.05
N THR A 495 42.74 8.76 2.11
CA THR A 495 42.15 9.63 3.12
C THR A 495 41.11 10.50 2.41
N VAL A 496 39.85 10.42 2.82
CA VAL A 496 38.74 11.14 2.16
C VAL A 496 38.01 12.03 3.16
N GLN A 497 37.36 13.07 2.66
CA GLN A 497 36.42 13.84 3.46
C GLN A 497 35.09 13.07 3.57
N PHE A 498 34.60 12.94 4.79
CA PHE A 498 33.29 12.38 5.10
C PHE A 498 32.37 13.50 5.60
N GLU A 499 31.26 13.68 4.91
CA GLU A 499 30.41 14.88 4.96
C GLU A 499 28.97 14.53 5.35
N PRO A 500 28.72 14.19 6.63
CA PRO A 500 27.36 14.02 7.10
C PRO A 500 26.60 15.36 7.11
N ALA A 501 25.29 15.25 7.14
CA ALA A 501 24.38 16.36 7.29
C ALA A 501 23.25 16.01 8.26
N TRP A 502 22.75 17.03 8.97
CA TRP A 502 21.75 16.89 10.00
C TRP A 502 20.60 17.84 9.78
N THR A 503 19.39 17.34 9.95
CA THR A 503 18.16 18.13 9.89
C THR A 503 17.64 18.35 11.29
N ASN A 504 17.39 19.61 11.65
CA ASN A 504 16.75 19.95 12.91
C ASN A 504 15.24 19.73 12.79
N VAL A 505 14.75 18.72 13.51
CA VAL A 505 13.33 18.32 13.54
C VAL A 505 12.65 18.76 14.84
N SER A 506 13.32 19.59 15.63
CA SER A 506 12.76 20.25 16.81
C SER A 506 12.09 21.57 16.45
N GLY A 507 11.27 22.11 17.35
CA GLY A 507 10.53 23.36 17.12
C GLY A 507 11.36 24.65 17.19
N SER A 508 12.64 24.57 17.57
CA SER A 508 13.51 25.73 17.80
C SER A 508 14.86 25.57 17.14
N SER A 509 15.53 26.66 16.81
CA SER A 509 16.90 26.62 16.29
C SER A 509 17.86 25.99 17.30
N ILE A 510 18.78 25.16 16.82
CA ILE A 510 19.85 24.56 17.64
C ILE A 510 21.16 25.21 17.22
N ALA A 511 21.77 25.97 18.13
CA ALA A 511 23.04 26.66 17.89
C ALA A 511 24.23 25.75 18.22
N GLY A 512 25.37 26.01 17.56
CA GLY A 512 26.62 25.32 17.86
C GLY A 512 26.53 23.80 17.66
N VAL A 513 25.83 23.35 16.64
CA VAL A 513 25.76 21.93 16.32
C VAL A 513 27.14 21.50 15.80
N SER A 514 27.73 20.53 16.47
CA SER A 514 29.04 19.96 16.15
C SER A 514 29.02 18.46 16.40
N GLY A 515 29.90 17.73 15.73
CA GLY A 515 30.07 16.30 15.89
C GLY A 515 31.51 15.92 16.23
N SER A 516 31.64 14.80 16.93
CA SER A 516 32.89 14.17 17.30
C SER A 516 32.87 12.70 16.88
N GLY A 517 33.71 12.36 15.91
CA GLY A 517 33.93 10.98 15.47
C GLY A 517 34.75 10.22 16.52
N TYR A 518 34.23 9.13 17.07
CA TYR A 518 34.89 8.41 18.16
C TYR A 518 35.25 6.97 17.82
N SER A 519 34.70 6.42 16.73
CA SER A 519 35.00 5.07 16.28
C SER A 519 34.96 4.98 14.76
N PHE A 520 35.96 4.34 14.19
CA PHE A 520 35.94 3.86 12.81
C PHE A 520 36.57 2.48 12.79
N THR A 521 35.78 1.46 12.52
CA THR A 521 36.19 0.06 12.64
C THR A 521 35.64 -0.79 11.50
N GLY A 522 36.28 -1.90 11.19
CA GLY A 522 35.81 -2.83 10.16
C GLY A 522 36.48 -4.20 10.30
N PRO A 523 36.38 -5.05 9.28
CA PRO A 523 37.02 -6.37 9.26
C PRO A 523 38.52 -6.31 9.56
N ALA A 524 39.03 -7.34 10.25
CA ALA A 524 40.43 -7.44 10.65
C ALA A 524 41.38 -7.54 9.44
N GLY A 525 42.57 -6.94 9.56
CA GLY A 525 43.59 -6.94 8.50
C GLY A 525 43.86 -5.57 7.89
N ALA A 526 43.00 -4.58 8.15
CA ALA A 526 43.25 -3.17 7.83
C ALA A 526 43.25 -2.31 9.10
N THR A 527 43.94 -1.18 9.04
CA THR A 527 43.85 -0.09 10.01
C THR A 527 42.85 0.95 9.53
N TYR A 528 41.99 1.37 10.44
CA TYR A 528 40.95 2.38 10.24
C TYR A 528 41.29 3.57 11.12
N SER A 529 41.40 4.76 10.54
CA SER A 529 41.77 5.99 11.26
C SER A 529 40.79 7.12 10.93
N ILE A 530 40.70 8.06 11.88
CA ILE A 530 39.93 9.29 11.74
C ILE A 530 40.93 10.45 11.83
N PRO A 531 41.64 10.82 10.75
CA PRO A 531 42.63 11.90 10.79
C PRO A 531 42.08 13.25 11.28
N ASP A 532 40.81 13.55 10.98
CA ASP A 532 40.05 14.65 11.55
C ASP A 532 38.75 14.09 12.12
N ASN A 533 38.60 14.21 13.43
CA ASN A 533 37.47 13.66 14.16
C ASN A 533 36.45 14.72 14.56
N SER A 534 36.51 15.92 13.99
CA SER A 534 35.60 17.02 14.26
C SER A 534 34.74 17.36 13.05
N ALA A 535 33.50 17.78 13.30
CA ALA A 535 32.64 18.34 12.28
C ALA A 535 31.81 19.49 12.88
N SER A 536 31.57 20.55 12.11
CA SER A 536 30.75 21.69 12.51
C SER A 536 29.55 21.83 11.59
N TYR A 537 28.36 22.06 12.14
CA TYR A 537 27.13 22.26 11.38
C TYR A 537 26.50 23.64 11.64
N GLY A 538 27.11 24.44 12.51
CA GLY A 538 26.70 25.81 12.80
C GLY A 538 25.38 25.88 13.57
N THR A 539 24.58 26.90 13.29
CA THR A 539 23.20 26.98 13.81
C THR A 539 22.24 26.39 12.80
N ILE A 540 21.48 25.39 13.21
CA ILE A 540 20.48 24.74 12.36
C ILE A 540 19.10 25.24 12.77
N ALA A 541 18.48 26.04 11.90
CA ALA A 541 17.12 26.53 12.12
C ALA A 541 16.11 25.37 12.17
N SER A 542 14.96 25.59 12.83
CA SER A 542 13.85 24.63 12.86
C SER A 542 13.43 24.22 11.44
N GLY A 543 13.39 22.91 11.17
CA GLY A 543 13.08 22.33 9.86
C GLY A 543 14.22 22.38 8.82
N ALA A 544 15.35 23.02 9.12
CA ALA A 544 16.46 23.16 8.19
C ALA A 544 17.47 22.00 8.28
N THR A 545 18.19 21.77 7.18
CA THR A 545 19.31 20.83 7.09
C THR A 545 20.62 21.61 7.01
N ALA A 546 21.64 21.17 7.74
CA ALA A 546 23.00 21.69 7.61
C ALA A 546 24.00 20.53 7.39
N SER A 547 24.90 20.72 6.44
CA SER A 547 26.04 19.84 6.19
C SER A 547 27.29 20.46 6.79
N CYS A 548 28.21 19.60 7.24
CA CYS A 548 29.51 20.06 7.71
C CYS A 548 30.35 20.75 6.60
N TYR A 549 30.09 20.37 5.34
CA TYR A 549 30.79 20.95 4.19
C TYR A 549 30.50 22.45 4.08
N GLY A 550 29.24 22.85 4.32
CA GLY A 550 28.84 24.25 4.34
C GLY A 550 29.48 25.08 5.44
N GLN A 551 30.08 24.45 6.44
CA GLN A 551 30.84 25.09 7.53
C GLN A 551 32.36 24.93 7.37
N SER A 552 32.83 24.31 6.29
CA SER A 552 34.25 24.06 6.01
C SER A 552 34.99 23.27 7.10
N ASN A 553 34.28 22.42 7.85
CA ASN A 553 34.88 21.55 8.86
C ASN A 553 34.12 20.22 8.94
N CYS A 554 34.68 19.18 8.36
CA CYS A 554 34.13 17.82 8.26
C CYS A 554 35.15 16.78 8.70
N TYR A 555 34.66 15.56 8.93
CA TYR A 555 35.52 14.44 9.26
C TYR A 555 36.45 14.07 8.10
N GLN A 556 37.62 13.55 8.44
CA GLN A 556 38.46 12.80 7.52
C GLN A 556 38.49 11.35 7.96
N LEU A 557 38.27 10.45 7.01
CA LEU A 557 38.36 9.01 7.22
C LEU A 557 39.49 8.45 6.36
N GLN A 558 40.25 7.52 6.92
CA GLN A 558 41.31 6.84 6.22
C GLN A 558 41.27 5.34 6.51
N VAL A 559 41.55 4.56 5.47
CA VAL A 559 41.76 3.11 5.58
C VAL A 559 43.12 2.77 5.01
N SER A 560 43.91 1.97 5.73
CA SER A 560 45.20 1.48 5.23
C SER A 560 45.02 0.66 3.95
N ASN A 561 46.07 0.50 3.15
CA ASN A 561 46.08 -0.40 2.00
C ASN A 561 46.76 -1.75 2.35
N PRO A 562 46.05 -2.74 2.93
CA PRO A 562 46.65 -4.02 3.25
C PRO A 562 46.96 -4.83 1.99
N ALA A 563 47.99 -5.68 2.05
CA ALA A 563 48.35 -6.57 0.95
C ALA A 563 47.23 -7.56 0.57
N THR A 564 46.40 -7.94 1.55
CA THR A 564 45.24 -8.80 1.35
C THR A 564 43.97 -8.06 1.76
N ARG A 565 42.96 -8.07 0.89
CA ARG A 565 41.65 -7.48 1.22
C ARG A 565 41.01 -8.22 2.40
N PRO A 566 40.59 -7.53 3.47
CA PRO A 566 39.99 -8.13 4.66
C PRO A 566 38.70 -8.94 4.43
N ALA A 567 37.88 -8.54 3.47
CA ALA A 567 36.61 -9.20 3.15
C ALA A 567 36.19 -8.92 1.70
N THR A 568 35.52 -9.87 1.04
CA THR A 568 34.97 -9.65 -0.31
C THR A 568 34.01 -8.46 -0.32
N HIS A 569 33.03 -8.49 0.58
CA HIS A 569 32.18 -7.35 0.90
C HIS A 569 32.81 -6.61 2.09
N TRP A 570 33.43 -5.45 1.81
CA TRP A 570 34.16 -4.69 2.82
C TRP A 570 33.42 -3.42 3.17
N ASP A 571 32.75 -3.46 4.32
CA ASP A 571 32.11 -2.32 4.93
C ASP A 571 32.80 -2.02 6.28
N ALA A 572 33.00 -0.74 6.56
CA ALA A 572 33.45 -0.23 7.85
C ALA A 572 32.30 0.52 8.54
N THR A 573 32.36 0.64 9.86
CA THR A 573 31.39 1.38 10.67
C THR A 573 32.06 2.62 11.26
N PHE A 574 31.59 3.80 10.84
CA PHE A 574 31.95 5.07 11.45
C PHE A 574 30.90 5.47 12.47
N SER A 575 31.31 5.88 13.67
CA SER A 575 30.41 6.36 14.73
C SER A 575 30.81 7.76 15.20
N GLU A 576 29.81 8.63 15.29
CA GLU A 576 29.92 9.98 15.82
C GLU A 576 28.97 10.22 17.00
N THR A 577 29.34 11.16 17.85
CA THR A 577 28.44 11.82 18.80
C THR A 577 28.25 13.26 18.36
N VAL A 578 27.00 13.71 18.29
CA VAL A 578 26.61 15.07 17.90
C VAL A 578 25.99 15.81 19.09
N THR A 579 25.96 17.14 19.02
CA THR A 579 25.34 18.02 20.02
C THR A 579 24.05 17.43 20.61
N GLY A 580 23.98 17.38 21.94
CA GLY A 580 22.89 16.73 22.68
C GLY A 580 23.12 15.25 23.00
N GLY A 581 24.32 14.70 22.74
CA GLY A 581 24.66 13.31 23.05
C GLY A 581 24.06 12.29 22.08
N ILE A 582 23.62 12.75 20.90
CA ILE A 582 23.03 11.89 19.87
C ILE A 582 24.15 11.10 19.23
N THR A 583 24.09 9.77 19.33
CA THR A 583 25.05 8.87 18.69
C THR A 583 24.50 8.34 17.37
N ARG A 584 25.34 8.28 16.34
CA ARG A 584 25.01 7.63 15.07
C ARG A 584 26.18 6.81 14.57
N SER A 585 25.87 5.61 14.12
CA SER A 585 26.78 4.73 13.40
C SER A 585 26.32 4.63 11.96
N ARG A 586 27.26 4.73 11.02
CA ARG A 586 27.01 4.60 9.59
C ARG A 586 27.94 3.57 8.98
N THR A 587 27.39 2.83 8.04
CA THR A 587 28.15 1.91 7.23
C THR A 587 28.82 2.68 6.09
N ILE A 588 30.14 2.57 6.02
CA ILE A 588 30.97 3.15 4.99
C ILE A 588 31.53 2.01 4.15
N HIS A 589 31.04 1.89 2.93
CA HIS A 589 31.56 0.94 1.95
C HIS A 589 33.00 1.28 1.54
N ILE A 590 33.88 0.28 1.56
CA ILE A 590 35.27 0.38 1.13
C ILE A 590 35.42 -0.25 -0.25
N GLY A 591 35.71 0.59 -1.24
CA GLY A 591 35.76 0.26 -2.66
C GLY A 591 36.98 -0.59 -3.08
N ASN A 592 37.30 -0.55 -4.37
CA ASN A 592 38.31 -1.40 -5.02
C ASN A 592 38.02 -2.89 -4.78
N SER A 593 36.73 -3.24 -4.84
CA SER A 593 36.22 -4.59 -4.61
C SER A 593 36.60 -5.53 -5.76
N PHE A 594 36.63 -5.00 -6.98
CA PHE A 594 36.89 -5.75 -8.20
C PHE A 594 38.13 -5.21 -8.93
N THR A 595 39.10 -6.07 -9.21
CA THR A 595 40.38 -5.65 -9.82
C THR A 595 40.26 -5.32 -11.31
N ASP A 596 39.18 -5.74 -11.96
CA ASP A 596 38.86 -5.46 -13.36
C ASP A 596 37.90 -4.26 -13.53
N VAL A 597 37.62 -3.52 -12.45
CA VAL A 597 36.85 -2.27 -12.48
C VAL A 597 37.68 -1.18 -11.80
N PRO A 598 38.51 -0.43 -12.54
CA PRO A 598 39.29 0.67 -11.97
C PRO A 598 38.37 1.77 -11.42
N THR A 599 38.85 2.56 -10.46
CA THR A 599 38.07 3.67 -9.84
C THR A 599 37.61 4.73 -10.84
N SER A 600 38.30 4.86 -11.97
CA SER A 600 37.93 5.74 -13.09
C SER A 600 36.87 5.15 -14.04
N HIS A 601 36.46 3.89 -13.84
CA HIS A 601 35.44 3.26 -14.67
C HIS A 601 34.09 3.96 -14.46
N TRP A 602 33.40 4.29 -15.56
CA TRP A 602 32.15 5.07 -15.54
C TRP A 602 31.04 4.45 -14.67
N ALA A 603 31.03 3.12 -14.51
CA ALA A 603 30.08 2.38 -13.68
C ALA A 603 30.59 2.06 -12.27
N TYR A 604 31.80 2.49 -11.89
CA TYR A 604 32.48 2.05 -10.66
C TYR A 604 31.60 2.15 -9.41
N LYS A 605 31.11 3.36 -9.10
CA LYS A 605 30.24 3.60 -7.94
C LYS A 605 28.93 2.79 -7.97
N LEU A 606 28.36 2.58 -9.15
CA LEU A 606 27.12 1.81 -9.29
C LEU A 606 27.37 0.31 -9.04
N ILE A 607 28.51 -0.20 -9.51
CA ILE A 607 28.93 -1.58 -9.26
C ILE A 607 29.20 -1.80 -7.77
N GLU A 608 29.90 -0.87 -7.11
CA GLU A 608 30.11 -0.91 -5.66
C GLU A 608 28.77 -0.79 -4.90
N THR A 609 27.81 0.01 -5.40
CA THR A 609 26.44 0.09 -4.85
C THR A 609 25.71 -1.25 -4.93
N LEU A 610 25.83 -1.97 -6.04
CA LEU A 610 25.23 -3.30 -6.17
C LEU A 610 25.87 -4.30 -5.21
N LEU A 611 27.18 -4.28 -5.06
CA LEU A 611 27.89 -5.14 -4.10
C LEU A 611 27.46 -4.81 -2.67
N HIS A 612 27.42 -3.51 -2.31
CA HIS A 612 26.96 -3.02 -1.02
C HIS A 612 25.53 -3.46 -0.70
N SER A 613 24.66 -3.43 -1.71
CA SER A 613 23.27 -3.86 -1.58
C SER A 613 23.09 -5.39 -1.64
N GLY A 614 24.18 -6.16 -1.71
CA GLY A 614 24.16 -7.63 -1.76
C GLY A 614 23.59 -8.22 -3.06
N LEU A 615 23.51 -7.43 -4.14
CA LEU A 615 22.95 -7.86 -5.42
C LEU A 615 23.95 -8.66 -6.27
N THR A 616 25.25 -8.46 -6.06
CA THR A 616 26.32 -9.13 -6.81
C THR A 616 27.47 -9.48 -5.89
N SER A 617 28.13 -10.59 -6.15
CA SER A 617 29.44 -10.95 -5.58
C SER A 617 30.56 -10.91 -6.61
N GLY A 618 30.27 -10.48 -7.85
CA GLY A 618 31.16 -10.62 -9.01
C GLY A 618 30.92 -11.91 -9.80
N CYS A 619 31.65 -12.04 -10.91
CA CYS A 619 31.69 -13.24 -11.75
C CYS A 619 32.70 -14.28 -11.24
N ALA A 620 33.71 -13.82 -10.48
CA ALA A 620 34.70 -14.65 -9.80
C ALA A 620 35.28 -13.86 -8.62
N GLU A 621 36.19 -14.47 -7.86
CA GLU A 621 36.87 -13.79 -6.76
C GLU A 621 37.55 -12.51 -7.25
N ARG A 622 37.11 -11.36 -6.68
CA ARG A 622 37.58 -10.01 -7.04
C ARG A 622 37.43 -9.64 -8.53
N LEU A 623 36.58 -10.31 -9.30
CA LEU A 623 36.28 -9.93 -10.69
C LEU A 623 34.79 -9.64 -10.86
N PHE A 624 34.46 -8.50 -11.47
CA PHE A 624 33.09 -8.16 -11.82
C PHE A 624 32.71 -8.59 -13.23
N CYS A 625 33.67 -8.69 -14.15
CA CYS A 625 33.49 -8.91 -15.59
C CYS A 625 32.55 -7.87 -16.23
N PRO A 626 32.87 -6.56 -16.21
CA PRO A 626 31.93 -5.50 -16.61
C PRO A 626 31.41 -5.61 -18.05
N ASN A 627 32.22 -6.16 -18.95
CA ASN A 627 31.89 -6.31 -20.37
C ASN A 627 31.19 -7.63 -20.72
N ASN A 628 31.09 -8.57 -19.78
CA ASN A 628 30.36 -9.81 -20.03
C ASN A 628 28.87 -9.53 -20.13
N SER A 629 28.18 -10.25 -21.02
CA SER A 629 26.73 -10.18 -21.10
C SER A 629 26.09 -10.84 -19.88
N VAL A 630 25.03 -10.21 -19.36
CA VAL A 630 24.20 -10.78 -18.30
C VAL A 630 23.35 -11.92 -18.87
N THR A 631 23.41 -13.07 -18.23
CA THR A 631 22.59 -14.24 -18.54
C THR A 631 21.22 -14.16 -17.89
N ARG A 632 20.27 -14.97 -18.37
CA ARG A 632 18.90 -15.02 -17.82
C ARG A 632 18.86 -15.46 -16.36
N TRP A 633 19.75 -16.33 -15.91
CA TRP A 633 19.78 -16.72 -14.49
C TRP A 633 20.34 -15.60 -13.61
N GLU A 634 21.40 -14.90 -14.04
CA GLU A 634 21.91 -13.72 -13.33
C GLU A 634 20.84 -12.64 -13.21
N MET A 635 20.07 -12.39 -14.29
CA MET A 635 18.92 -11.48 -14.25
C MET A 635 17.88 -11.89 -13.19
N ALA A 636 17.58 -13.19 -13.07
CA ALA A 636 16.67 -13.68 -12.04
C ALA A 636 17.21 -13.42 -10.63
N VAL A 637 18.51 -13.66 -10.40
CA VAL A 637 19.16 -13.40 -9.11
C VAL A 637 19.05 -11.92 -8.75
N PHE A 638 19.39 -11.01 -9.68
CA PHE A 638 19.32 -9.57 -9.44
C PHE A 638 17.92 -9.11 -9.07
N ILE A 639 16.91 -9.47 -9.89
CA ILE A 639 15.54 -9.01 -9.68
C ILE A 639 14.91 -9.62 -8.43
N ALA A 640 15.07 -10.93 -8.21
CA ALA A 640 14.52 -11.59 -7.03
C ALA A 640 15.16 -11.04 -5.75
N THR A 641 16.48 -10.81 -5.75
CA THR A 641 17.18 -10.22 -4.60
C THR A 641 16.72 -8.78 -4.35
N ALA A 642 16.58 -7.97 -5.40
CA ALA A 642 16.08 -6.61 -5.28
C ALA A 642 14.63 -6.56 -4.73
N LEU A 643 13.77 -7.47 -5.20
CA LEU A 643 12.37 -7.57 -4.74
C LEU A 643 12.24 -8.09 -3.31
N ALA A 644 13.06 -9.07 -2.93
CA ALA A 644 13.05 -9.68 -1.60
C ALA A 644 13.86 -8.89 -0.55
N GLY A 645 14.61 -7.86 -0.97
CA GLY A 645 15.54 -7.10 -0.14
C GLY A 645 16.86 -7.83 0.18
N SER A 646 16.91 -9.15 0.05
CA SER A 646 18.14 -9.94 0.09
C SER A 646 17.94 -11.28 -0.60
N GLY A 647 19.02 -11.89 -1.10
CA GLY A 647 18.96 -13.22 -1.68
C GLY A 647 18.63 -14.31 -0.66
N ALA A 648 18.86 -14.05 0.63
CA ALA A 648 18.51 -14.95 1.73
C ALA A 648 16.99 -15.00 1.98
N ALA A 649 16.28 -13.89 1.75
CA ALA A 649 14.83 -13.80 1.92
C ALA A 649 14.02 -14.51 0.81
N VAL A 650 14.67 -14.97 -0.26
CA VAL A 650 14.02 -15.68 -1.37
C VAL A 650 13.70 -17.13 -0.96
N PRO A 651 12.42 -17.56 -0.95
CA PRO A 651 12.01 -18.91 -0.55
C PRO A 651 12.64 -20.00 -1.41
N VAL A 652 13.13 -21.07 -0.77
CA VAL A 652 13.72 -22.24 -1.43
C VAL A 652 12.69 -23.24 -1.95
N GLN A 653 11.44 -23.17 -1.49
CA GLN A 653 10.35 -24.05 -1.90
C GLN A 653 9.01 -23.30 -1.87
N GLY A 654 8.03 -23.79 -2.61
CA GLY A 654 6.68 -23.21 -2.65
C GLY A 654 5.81 -23.79 -3.75
N THR A 655 4.62 -23.21 -3.93
CA THR A 655 3.70 -23.56 -5.02
C THR A 655 3.33 -22.32 -5.80
N ILE A 656 3.44 -22.40 -7.12
CA ILE A 656 3.13 -21.31 -8.04
C ILE A 656 1.81 -21.61 -8.74
N PRO A 657 0.80 -20.72 -8.62
CA PRO A 657 -0.48 -20.88 -9.30
C PRO A 657 -0.30 -21.10 -10.81
N GLY A 658 -0.90 -22.17 -11.35
CA GLY A 658 -0.81 -22.51 -12.77
C GLY A 658 0.46 -23.26 -13.22
N TYR A 659 1.48 -23.37 -12.36
CA TYR A 659 2.75 -24.05 -12.68
C TYR A 659 3.06 -25.25 -11.78
N GLY A 660 2.57 -25.26 -10.53
CA GLY A 660 2.79 -26.35 -9.58
C GLY A 660 3.85 -26.04 -8.51
N SER A 661 4.28 -27.07 -7.78
CA SER A 661 5.21 -26.94 -6.66
C SER A 661 6.67 -27.04 -7.07
N PHE A 662 7.53 -26.25 -6.42
CA PHE A 662 8.98 -26.31 -6.56
C PHE A 662 9.63 -26.51 -5.19
N ASN A 663 10.78 -27.17 -5.21
CA ASN A 663 11.67 -27.32 -4.07
C ASN A 663 13.12 -27.32 -4.59
N CYS A 664 13.80 -26.20 -4.43
CA CYS A 664 15.17 -25.97 -4.89
C CYS A 664 16.20 -26.49 -3.87
N THR A 665 16.13 -27.79 -3.58
CA THR A 665 17.07 -28.53 -2.75
C THR A 665 17.45 -29.86 -3.42
N ALA A 666 18.46 -30.56 -2.90
CA ALA A 666 18.84 -31.86 -3.42
C ALA A 666 17.68 -32.87 -3.34
N GLY A 667 17.33 -33.47 -4.48
CA GLY A 667 16.17 -34.37 -4.59
C GLY A 667 14.81 -33.66 -4.70
N GLY A 668 14.80 -32.32 -4.75
CA GLY A 668 13.57 -31.54 -4.91
C GLY A 668 13.07 -31.47 -6.36
N THR A 669 12.21 -30.49 -6.65
CA THR A 669 11.54 -30.32 -7.94
C THR A 669 11.68 -28.91 -8.48
N SER A 670 11.72 -28.78 -9.81
CA SER A 670 11.59 -27.50 -10.52
C SER A 670 10.42 -27.57 -11.50
N VAL A 671 9.74 -26.44 -11.69
CA VAL A 671 8.71 -26.30 -12.74
C VAL A 671 9.32 -26.12 -14.14
N PHE A 672 10.61 -25.79 -14.23
CA PHE A 672 11.36 -25.71 -15.48
C PHE A 672 12.25 -26.93 -15.63
N SER A 673 12.16 -27.60 -16.77
CA SER A 673 12.89 -28.82 -17.06
C SER A 673 14.40 -28.62 -17.22
N ASP A 674 14.82 -27.40 -17.56
CA ASP A 674 16.20 -26.98 -17.78
C ASP A 674 16.80 -26.23 -16.58
N VAL A 675 16.14 -26.24 -15.42
CA VAL A 675 16.62 -25.66 -14.17
C VAL A 675 16.68 -26.75 -13.10
N PRO A 676 17.85 -27.35 -12.87
CA PRO A 676 18.02 -28.36 -11.82
C PRO A 676 17.66 -27.79 -10.43
N PRO A 677 16.99 -28.56 -9.55
CA PRO A 677 16.67 -28.13 -8.18
C PRO A 677 17.89 -27.71 -7.35
N THR A 678 19.05 -28.25 -7.65
CA THR A 678 20.34 -27.94 -7.00
C THR A 678 21.04 -26.72 -7.58
N ASP A 679 20.53 -26.13 -8.67
CA ASP A 679 21.11 -24.93 -9.27
C ASP A 679 20.91 -23.72 -8.35
N GLY A 680 21.98 -22.93 -8.15
CA GLY A 680 21.93 -21.73 -7.32
C GLY A 680 20.90 -20.71 -7.81
N GLY A 681 20.61 -20.71 -9.12
CA GLY A 681 19.56 -19.89 -9.73
C GLY A 681 18.13 -20.36 -9.48
N CYS A 682 17.91 -21.62 -9.07
CA CYS A 682 16.58 -22.25 -9.03
C CYS A 682 15.58 -21.41 -8.23
N LYS A 683 15.90 -21.07 -6.98
CA LYS A 683 14.94 -20.36 -6.10
C LYS A 683 14.58 -18.97 -6.64
N PHE A 684 15.54 -18.28 -7.26
CA PHE A 684 15.36 -16.93 -7.80
C PHE A 684 14.48 -16.95 -9.06
N ILE A 685 14.68 -17.94 -9.93
CA ILE A 685 13.86 -18.16 -11.14
C ILE A 685 12.40 -18.42 -10.76
N HIS A 686 12.14 -19.30 -9.79
CA HIS A 686 10.78 -19.58 -9.32
C HIS A 686 10.17 -18.37 -8.61
N TYR A 687 10.98 -17.59 -7.88
CA TYR A 687 10.52 -16.36 -7.27
C TYR A 687 9.98 -15.38 -8.31
N ILE A 688 10.77 -15.04 -9.34
CA ILE A 688 10.32 -14.10 -10.37
C ILE A 688 9.16 -14.66 -11.22
N LEU A 689 9.08 -15.98 -11.39
CA LEU A 689 7.92 -16.64 -12.02
C LEU A 689 6.65 -16.46 -11.17
N ASN A 690 6.73 -16.61 -9.86
CA ASN A 690 5.61 -16.38 -8.94
C ASN A 690 5.09 -14.94 -8.95
N TYR A 691 5.94 -13.98 -9.31
CA TYR A 691 5.55 -12.58 -9.52
C TYR A 691 5.13 -12.28 -10.97
N GLY A 692 5.05 -13.29 -11.85
CA GLY A 692 4.64 -13.12 -13.24
C GLY A 692 5.64 -12.32 -14.09
N ILE A 693 6.88 -12.16 -13.62
CA ILE A 693 7.92 -11.37 -14.31
C ILE A 693 8.46 -12.13 -15.53
N THR A 694 8.41 -13.46 -15.49
CA THR A 694 8.83 -14.34 -16.59
C THR A 694 7.83 -15.46 -16.77
N ALA A 695 7.69 -15.96 -18.00
CA ALA A 695 7.00 -17.21 -18.33
C ALA A 695 7.99 -18.30 -18.81
N GLY A 696 9.30 -18.01 -18.81
CA GLY A 696 10.30 -18.82 -19.49
C GLY A 696 10.60 -18.35 -20.91
N CYS A 697 11.44 -19.10 -21.62
CA CYS A 697 11.76 -18.87 -23.04
C CYS A 697 10.91 -19.76 -23.97
N ALA A 698 10.41 -20.87 -23.45
CA ALA A 698 9.53 -21.83 -24.12
C ALA A 698 8.71 -22.59 -23.04
N PRO A 699 7.67 -23.34 -23.42
CA PRO A 699 6.92 -24.15 -22.45
C PRO A 699 7.86 -25.02 -21.60
N SER A 700 7.79 -24.89 -20.28
CA SER A 700 8.62 -25.61 -19.31
C SER A 700 10.15 -25.43 -19.46
N GLN A 701 10.61 -24.36 -20.13
CA GLN A 701 12.02 -24.00 -20.23
C GLN A 701 12.27 -22.54 -19.83
N TYR A 702 13.33 -22.30 -19.05
CA TYR A 702 13.75 -20.96 -18.65
C TYR A 702 14.87 -20.38 -19.52
N CYS A 703 15.72 -21.23 -20.11
CA CYS A 703 16.95 -20.91 -20.84
C CYS A 703 17.98 -20.13 -19.99
N PRO A 704 18.44 -20.66 -18.84
CA PRO A 704 19.21 -19.90 -17.85
C PRO A 704 20.50 -19.28 -18.41
N SER A 705 21.22 -19.99 -19.27
CA SER A 705 22.54 -19.57 -19.78
C SER A 705 22.49 -18.58 -20.95
N GLN A 706 21.31 -18.28 -21.52
CA GLN A 706 21.22 -17.34 -22.63
C GLN A 706 21.47 -15.90 -22.15
N ALA A 707 22.19 -15.12 -22.95
CA ALA A 707 22.36 -13.70 -22.72
C ALA A 707 21.02 -12.95 -22.83
N VAL A 708 20.81 -11.99 -21.93
CA VAL A 708 19.63 -11.12 -21.91
C VAL A 708 19.87 -9.94 -22.84
N THR A 709 18.99 -9.79 -23.82
CA THR A 709 18.95 -8.61 -24.70
C THR A 709 18.32 -7.41 -24.00
N ARG A 710 18.56 -6.19 -24.49
CA ARG A 710 18.01 -4.95 -23.92
C ARG A 710 16.48 -4.99 -23.87
N TRP A 711 15.79 -5.50 -24.89
CA TRP A 711 14.32 -5.59 -24.83
C TRP A 711 13.83 -6.61 -23.80
N GLN A 712 14.50 -7.76 -23.66
CA GLN A 712 14.17 -8.73 -22.60
C GLN A 712 14.39 -8.10 -21.23
N MET A 713 15.52 -7.41 -21.01
CA MET A 713 15.77 -6.63 -19.78
C MET A 713 14.66 -5.62 -19.54
N ALA A 714 14.19 -4.92 -20.58
CA ALA A 714 13.08 -3.99 -20.47
C ALA A 714 11.84 -4.67 -19.91
N VAL A 715 11.48 -5.84 -20.45
CA VAL A 715 10.32 -6.62 -20.00
C VAL A 715 10.49 -7.06 -18.54
N PHE A 716 11.65 -7.64 -18.20
CA PHE A 716 11.97 -8.06 -16.83
C PHE A 716 11.81 -6.91 -15.82
N LEU A 717 12.46 -5.77 -16.07
CA LEU A 717 12.41 -4.62 -15.17
C LEU A 717 11.05 -3.93 -15.19
N GLY A 718 10.44 -3.76 -16.37
CA GLY A 718 9.13 -3.14 -16.50
C GLY A 718 8.07 -3.88 -15.68
N VAL A 719 8.03 -5.22 -15.76
CA VAL A 719 7.07 -6.02 -14.98
C VAL A 719 7.43 -6.03 -13.49
N ALA A 720 8.71 -6.14 -13.14
CA ALA A 720 9.16 -6.10 -11.74
C ALA A 720 8.82 -4.76 -11.06
N MET A 721 9.02 -3.66 -11.80
CA MET A 721 8.74 -2.30 -11.33
C MET A 721 7.22 -2.06 -11.22
N SER A 722 6.45 -2.45 -12.24
CA SER A 722 5.01 -2.14 -12.32
C SER A 722 4.09 -2.99 -11.45
N GLY A 723 4.57 -4.11 -10.87
CA GLY A 723 3.77 -4.92 -9.94
C GLY A 723 2.75 -5.85 -10.63
N ARG A 724 3.23 -6.95 -11.23
CA ARG A 724 2.40 -8.02 -11.88
C ARG A 724 1.66 -7.62 -13.16
N GLY A 725 2.13 -6.60 -13.89
CA GLY A 725 2.09 -6.67 -15.37
C GLY A 725 1.00 -5.89 -16.10
N VAL A 726 0.66 -4.68 -15.66
CA VAL A 726 -0.09 -3.74 -16.52
C VAL A 726 0.78 -2.54 -16.86
N LEU A 727 1.58 -2.69 -17.91
CA LEU A 727 2.38 -1.61 -18.46
C LEU A 727 1.51 -0.71 -19.35
N PRO A 728 1.65 0.63 -19.29
CA PRO A 728 0.87 1.55 -20.10
C PRO A 728 0.97 1.24 -21.59
N VAL A 729 -0.18 1.27 -22.28
CA VAL A 729 -0.23 1.10 -23.74
C VAL A 729 0.23 2.37 -24.44
N SER A 730 -0.11 3.53 -23.90
CA SER A 730 0.28 4.84 -24.42
C SER A 730 0.67 5.77 -23.28
N GLY A 731 1.36 6.86 -23.61
CA GLY A 731 1.81 7.83 -22.62
C GLY A 731 2.76 8.87 -23.21
N THR A 732 3.44 9.62 -22.34
CA THR A 732 4.44 10.62 -22.74
C THR A 732 5.72 10.41 -21.93
N VAL A 733 6.84 10.27 -22.64
CA VAL A 733 8.18 10.20 -22.08
C VAL A 733 8.72 11.63 -21.95
N PRO A 734 9.06 12.10 -20.73
CA PRO A 734 9.58 13.45 -20.51
C PRO A 734 10.82 13.74 -21.37
N GLY A 735 10.76 14.79 -22.19
CA GLY A 735 11.87 15.18 -23.07
C GLY A 735 11.96 14.44 -24.41
N TYR A 736 11.12 13.42 -24.64
CA TYR A 736 11.14 12.64 -25.90
C TYR A 736 9.82 12.72 -26.69
N GLY A 737 8.67 12.78 -26.00
CA GLY A 737 7.35 12.88 -26.64
C GLY A 737 6.42 11.71 -26.31
N SER A 738 5.34 11.58 -27.07
CA SER A 738 4.28 10.59 -26.81
C SER A 738 4.50 9.25 -27.51
N PHE A 739 4.03 8.18 -26.90
CA PHE A 739 4.05 6.81 -27.46
C PHE A 739 2.66 6.16 -27.40
N ASN A 740 2.44 5.19 -28.28
CA ASN A 740 1.26 4.34 -28.34
C ASN A 740 1.63 2.96 -28.92
N CYS A 741 1.73 1.95 -28.06
CA CYS A 741 2.11 0.58 -28.39
C CYS A 741 0.91 -0.26 -28.86
N VAL A 742 0.30 0.15 -29.97
CA VAL A 742 -0.75 -0.57 -30.70
C VAL A 742 -0.42 -0.59 -32.19
N SER A 743 -1.08 -1.44 -32.97
CA SER A 743 -0.95 -1.43 -34.43
C SER A 743 -1.28 -0.03 -35.01
N GLY A 744 -0.36 0.52 -35.80
CA GLY A 744 -0.46 1.89 -36.34
C GLY A 744 -0.14 3.01 -35.34
N GLY A 745 0.31 2.68 -34.13
CA GLY A 745 0.72 3.65 -33.12
C GLY A 745 2.10 4.28 -33.37
N SER A 746 2.68 4.89 -32.33
CA SER A 746 3.95 5.61 -32.39
C SER A 746 4.87 5.25 -31.23
N THR A 747 6.17 5.44 -31.42
CA THR A 747 7.21 5.21 -30.39
C THR A 747 8.18 6.38 -30.38
N VAL A 748 8.87 6.58 -29.25
CA VAL A 748 9.91 7.64 -29.14
C VAL A 748 11.30 7.15 -29.58
N PHE A 749 11.46 5.83 -29.70
CA PHE A 749 12.67 5.18 -30.22
C PHE A 749 12.36 4.63 -31.61
N GLY A 750 13.12 5.07 -32.63
CA GLY A 750 12.86 4.75 -34.03
C GLY A 750 13.14 3.29 -34.41
N ASP A 751 13.84 2.55 -33.56
CA ASP A 751 14.15 1.12 -33.69
C ASP A 751 13.28 0.21 -32.81
N VAL A 752 12.20 0.75 -32.25
CA VAL A 752 11.18 -0.01 -31.51
C VAL A 752 9.85 0.19 -32.23
N ALA A 753 9.27 -0.87 -32.76
CA ALA A 753 7.98 -0.81 -33.41
C ALA A 753 6.83 -0.78 -32.37
N PRO A 754 5.70 -0.10 -32.64
CA PRO A 754 4.53 -0.09 -31.76
C PRO A 754 3.97 -1.49 -31.44
N THR A 755 4.20 -2.46 -32.34
CA THR A 755 3.76 -3.85 -32.21
C THR A 755 4.78 -4.77 -31.55
N ASP A 756 5.97 -4.28 -31.22
CA ASP A 756 6.99 -5.09 -30.55
C ASP A 756 6.52 -5.49 -29.16
N GLY A 757 6.75 -6.76 -28.79
CA GLY A 757 6.37 -7.27 -27.46
C GLY A 757 7.00 -6.51 -26.30
N GLY A 758 8.16 -5.87 -26.53
CA GLY A 758 8.85 -5.01 -25.56
C GLY A 758 8.43 -3.54 -25.58
N CYS A 759 7.58 -3.08 -26.52
CA CYS A 759 7.27 -1.65 -26.71
C CYS A 759 6.83 -0.97 -25.41
N ARG A 760 5.87 -1.57 -24.70
CA ARG A 760 5.31 -1.00 -23.46
C ARG A 760 6.37 -0.90 -22.37
N SER A 761 7.21 -1.93 -22.24
CA SER A 761 8.27 -1.98 -21.23
C SER A 761 9.36 -0.96 -21.49
N VAL A 762 9.81 -0.83 -22.74
CA VAL A 762 10.82 0.16 -23.14
C VAL A 762 10.36 1.58 -22.80
N HIS A 763 9.14 1.94 -23.20
CA HIS A 763 8.61 3.28 -22.97
C HIS A 763 8.28 3.53 -21.50
N PHE A 764 7.85 2.50 -20.77
CA PHE A 764 7.67 2.61 -19.32
C PHE A 764 9.00 2.94 -18.63
N LEU A 765 10.08 2.19 -18.92
CA LEU A 765 11.41 2.46 -18.38
C LEU A 765 11.94 3.84 -18.75
N ALA A 766 11.72 4.28 -20.00
CA ALA A 766 12.11 5.63 -20.43
C ALA A 766 11.32 6.70 -19.68
N THR A 767 10.01 6.49 -19.45
CA THR A 767 9.17 7.37 -18.64
C THR A 767 9.66 7.46 -17.18
N GLN A 768 10.25 6.36 -16.67
CA GLN A 768 10.83 6.32 -15.32
C GLN A 768 12.27 6.89 -15.27
N GLY A 769 12.85 7.31 -16.40
CA GLY A 769 14.24 7.74 -16.48
C GLY A 769 15.28 6.62 -16.32
N VAL A 770 14.86 5.35 -16.38
CA VAL A 770 15.75 4.18 -16.27
C VAL A 770 16.59 3.98 -17.53
N THR A 771 16.12 4.49 -18.67
CA THR A 771 16.85 4.39 -19.94
C THR A 771 16.63 5.62 -20.80
N ALA A 772 17.71 6.10 -21.40
CA ALA A 772 17.71 7.13 -22.44
C ALA A 772 17.87 6.52 -23.85
N GLY A 773 17.90 5.19 -23.96
CA GLY A 773 18.33 4.48 -25.17
C GLY A 773 19.83 4.20 -25.18
N CYS A 774 20.32 3.65 -26.30
CA CYS A 774 21.75 3.42 -26.56
C CYS A 774 22.39 4.56 -27.36
N ALA A 775 21.57 5.33 -28.07
CA ALA A 775 21.94 6.50 -28.87
C ALA A 775 20.70 7.40 -29.02
N PRO A 776 20.83 8.66 -29.46
CA PRO A 776 19.69 9.52 -29.69
C PRO A 776 18.62 8.84 -30.56
N SER A 777 17.39 8.76 -30.04
CA SER A 777 16.24 8.09 -30.69
C SER A 777 16.42 6.60 -31.00
N GLN A 778 17.40 5.90 -30.41
CA GLN A 778 17.61 4.45 -30.56
C GLN A 778 17.65 3.73 -29.22
N TYR A 779 16.98 2.59 -29.11
CA TYR A 779 16.96 1.74 -27.93
C TYR A 779 17.96 0.58 -27.98
N CYS A 780 18.32 0.12 -29.18
CA CYS A 780 19.12 -1.08 -29.48
C CYS A 780 18.52 -2.37 -28.88
N PRO A 781 17.28 -2.75 -29.22
CA PRO A 781 16.55 -3.80 -28.51
C PRO A 781 17.28 -5.15 -28.48
N THR A 782 17.92 -5.56 -29.58
CA THR A 782 18.54 -6.88 -29.73
C THR A 782 19.95 -7.00 -29.13
N SER A 783 20.57 -5.88 -28.73
CA SER A 783 21.91 -5.91 -28.15
C SER A 783 21.88 -6.60 -26.78
N PRO A 784 22.85 -7.47 -26.45
CA PRO A 784 22.97 -8.03 -25.12
C PRO A 784 23.29 -6.92 -24.10
N VAL A 785 22.78 -7.06 -22.88
CA VAL A 785 23.09 -6.14 -21.78
C VAL A 785 24.37 -6.59 -21.09
N THR A 786 25.36 -5.71 -21.00
CA THR A 786 26.58 -5.96 -20.22
C THR A 786 26.33 -5.85 -18.72
N ARG A 787 27.18 -6.48 -17.91
CA ARG A 787 27.09 -6.40 -16.45
C ARG A 787 27.24 -4.97 -15.92
N ALA A 788 28.07 -4.14 -16.56
CA ALA A 788 28.21 -2.72 -16.21
C ALA A 788 26.94 -1.90 -16.53
N GLU A 789 26.32 -2.10 -17.70
CA GLU A 789 25.02 -1.49 -18.01
C GLU A 789 23.93 -1.95 -17.03
N MET A 790 23.95 -3.22 -16.64
CA MET A 790 23.01 -3.74 -15.65
C MET A 790 23.12 -3.05 -14.30
N ALA A 791 24.32 -2.62 -13.90
CA ALA A 791 24.50 -1.81 -12.69
C ALA A 791 23.73 -0.49 -12.77
N VAL A 792 23.74 0.19 -13.92
CA VAL A 792 22.89 1.38 -14.15
C VAL A 792 21.42 1.02 -14.02
N PHE A 793 20.98 0.02 -14.77
CA PHE A 793 19.56 -0.33 -14.81
C PHE A 793 19.01 -0.70 -13.43
N LEU A 794 19.74 -1.50 -12.65
CA LEU A 794 19.32 -1.92 -11.32
C LEU A 794 19.37 -0.75 -10.32
N SER A 795 20.45 0.04 -10.30
CA SER A 795 20.55 1.18 -9.38
C SER A 795 19.50 2.25 -9.68
N THR A 796 19.20 2.54 -10.95
CA THR A 796 18.19 3.53 -11.31
C THR A 796 16.76 2.99 -11.17
N ALA A 797 16.50 1.75 -11.61
CA ALA A 797 15.17 1.15 -11.49
C ALA A 797 14.79 0.98 -10.02
N PHE A 798 15.73 0.55 -9.17
CA PHE A 798 15.46 0.22 -7.78
C PHE A 798 16.00 1.21 -6.74
N GLY A 799 16.50 2.37 -7.17
CA GLY A 799 16.87 3.46 -6.28
C GLY A 799 17.93 3.10 -5.23
N PHE A 800 18.76 2.08 -5.46
CA PHE A 800 19.80 1.65 -4.53
C PHE A 800 20.82 2.78 -4.30
N GLN A 801 21.28 2.88 -3.06
CA GLN A 801 22.23 3.92 -2.64
C GLN A 801 23.38 3.29 -1.91
N LEU A 802 24.58 3.81 -2.17
CA LEU A 802 25.78 3.35 -1.49
C LEU A 802 25.81 3.78 -0.01
N TYR A 803 25.23 4.93 0.31
CA TYR A 803 25.21 5.47 1.67
C TYR A 803 23.80 5.88 2.07
N ALA A 804 23.28 5.23 3.10
CA ALA A 804 22.03 5.59 3.75
C ALA A 804 22.27 6.63 4.87
N PRO A 805 21.22 7.37 5.29
CA PRO A 805 21.31 8.38 6.34
C PRO A 805 21.72 7.84 7.71
#